data_AF-A0A8H7FW87-F1
#
_entry.id   AF-A0A8H7FW87-F1
#
_cell.length_a   1.000
_cell.length_b   1.000
_cell.length_c   1.000
_cell.angle_alpha   90.00
_cell.angle_beta   90.00
_cell.angle_gamma   90.00
#
_symmetry.space_group_name_H-M   'P 1'
#
loop_
_entity.id
_entity.type
_entity.pdbx_description
1 polymer ?
#
loop_
_entity_poly.entity_id
_entity_poly.type
_entity_poly.pdbx_seq_one_letter_code
_entity_poly.pdbx_strand_id
1 'polypeptide(L)'
;MSTQLPESTIPILTTVAEMRKWRMHAFAEGKSVGFVPTMGALHAGHMALVTRSLQENDFTVLSIFVNPAQFAPHEDLATYPRTLPADLAVLSAQAVHVLSTPNSSAPEGQTRTPSAVFLPSVPEMYPSGITQQRDAQRGTFVEVAGYGAAMEGAARPGFFRGVATVVTKLFNAVQPTRAYFGQKDIQQALLLRRMCGDMLMAYPGPRSVRIVETERGPSGLALSSRNAYLSPAEQPHATVLYRALEAAQSAWNAGKPKHICIKEALEAVEHTRKEAEKEGVKIKMDYVQMNGAREFDVLDDAAVKGAPGGEGAERDDVLLSGAVWGELAYLESTTTPMNPPPPSLSRTRISIGALPSSKVSAQAALHPFTRQLDVLFPASSELETLVLDLKAKYIKGNTSLVELYDSLSRSGERYAVSTDPGEDKWCIARGTLTLSIGKDTYERLGLVGTKLPFKGAPAGEIHVVRIPLNSASESVGMRAKRREALLGWDRWRLKEGLGGWAYVACPVGPTASDTATVDVKATLRKSTSTLIPLSVLPARPATTAEDELEDWNAYMSGLFEWVGMACLGAQRLDASDGVDPFVAVYSPPGPSTPGPLTHARWTGLLSPAFVQSVIDLTVSSISVTVSKSPFVAITAHAWPSAPVTYLPPSEREPPIRLPREDGEDTWSLFLASKQGNRGEAGDERAEIEVRWALAESIGMWDARWG
;
A
#
# COMPACT_ATOMS: atom_id res chain seq x y z
N MET A 1 -22.00 -13.05 46.01
CA MET A 1 -20.81 -13.85 45.60
C MET A 1 -19.63 -12.91 45.59
N SER A 2 -18.49 -13.34 46.15
CA SER A 2 -17.34 -12.49 46.52
C SER A 2 -17.07 -11.35 45.52
N THR A 3 -17.11 -10.11 46.01
CA THR A 3 -16.80 -8.88 45.26
C THR A 3 -15.30 -8.67 45.02
N GLN A 4 -14.49 -9.68 45.33
CA GLN A 4 -13.05 -9.62 45.22
C GLN A 4 -12.63 -10.21 43.86
N LEU A 5 -11.99 -9.36 43.04
CA LEU A 5 -11.39 -9.80 41.78
C LEU A 5 -10.35 -10.90 42.05
N PRO A 6 -10.20 -11.89 41.15
CA PRO A 6 -9.13 -12.87 41.25
C PRO A 6 -7.76 -12.19 41.19
N GLU A 7 -6.76 -12.79 41.85
CA GLU A 7 -5.38 -12.33 41.71
C GLU A 7 -4.92 -12.42 40.25
N SER A 8 -4.25 -11.38 39.77
CA SER A 8 -3.73 -11.32 38.42
C SER A 8 -2.40 -10.58 38.39
N THR A 9 -1.46 -11.09 37.61
CA THR A 9 -0.21 -10.40 37.27
C THR A 9 -0.43 -9.29 36.25
N ILE A 10 -1.57 -9.31 35.54
CA ILE A 10 -1.97 -8.30 34.58
C ILE A 10 -2.91 -7.30 35.28
N PRO A 11 -2.65 -5.99 35.20
CA PRO A 11 -3.55 -4.99 35.77
C PRO A 11 -4.99 -5.13 35.25
N ILE A 12 -5.96 -5.20 36.17
CA ILE A 12 -7.40 -5.22 35.85
C ILE A 12 -7.96 -3.81 36.05
N LEU A 13 -8.46 -3.22 34.98
CA LEU A 13 -9.07 -1.89 34.95
C LEU A 13 -10.59 -2.07 34.88
N THR A 14 -11.33 -1.61 35.89
CA THR A 14 -12.78 -1.87 36.01
C THR A 14 -13.65 -0.69 35.62
N THR A 15 -13.06 0.51 35.51
CA THR A 15 -13.77 1.73 35.14
C THR A 15 -13.17 2.37 33.88
N VAL A 16 -13.99 3.14 33.15
CA VAL A 16 -13.55 3.92 31.99
C VAL A 16 -12.51 4.96 32.42
N ALA A 17 -12.62 5.50 33.63
CA ALA A 17 -11.64 6.43 34.18
C ALA A 17 -10.26 5.79 34.35
N GLU A 18 -10.20 4.57 34.90
CA GLU A 18 -8.95 3.79 35.02
C GLU A 18 -8.36 3.47 33.65
N MET A 19 -9.19 3.02 32.70
CA MET A 19 -8.77 2.73 31.32
C MET A 19 -8.19 3.96 30.63
N ARG A 20 -8.86 5.10 30.73
CA ARG A 20 -8.36 6.37 30.15
C ARG A 20 -7.08 6.84 30.82
N LYS A 21 -6.97 6.73 32.15
CA LYS A 21 -5.73 7.06 32.87
C LYS A 21 -4.57 6.19 32.40
N TRP A 22 -4.79 4.89 32.23
CA TRP A 22 -3.80 3.97 31.68
C TRP A 22 -3.42 4.33 30.24
N ARG A 23 -4.41 4.66 29.38
CA ARG A 23 -4.14 5.05 27.98
C ARG A 23 -3.35 6.35 27.88
N MET A 24 -3.63 7.34 28.73
CA MET A 24 -2.89 8.60 28.76
C MET A 24 -1.40 8.40 29.05
N HIS A 25 -1.04 7.42 29.88
CA HIS A 25 0.36 7.05 30.10
C HIS A 25 1.01 6.54 28.80
N ALA A 26 0.34 5.64 28.07
CA ALA A 26 0.83 5.15 26.79
C ALA A 26 1.00 6.27 25.75
N PHE A 27 0.08 7.24 25.69
CA PHE A 27 0.23 8.42 24.84
C PHE A 27 1.43 9.28 25.22
N ALA A 28 1.64 9.55 26.51
CA ALA A 28 2.77 10.34 26.98
C ALA A 28 4.14 9.71 26.64
N GLU A 29 4.18 8.37 26.59
CA GLU A 29 5.37 7.61 26.17
C GLU A 29 5.49 7.42 24.65
N GLY A 30 4.52 7.90 23.86
CA GLY A 30 4.48 7.69 22.41
C GLY A 30 4.30 6.23 22.00
N LYS A 31 3.79 5.37 22.89
CA LYS A 31 3.66 3.94 22.69
C LYS A 31 2.34 3.54 22.03
N SER A 32 2.44 2.56 21.14
CA SER A 32 1.31 1.96 20.45
C SER A 32 0.51 1.03 21.37
N VAL A 33 -0.82 1.05 21.23
CA VAL A 33 -1.74 0.20 22.00
C VAL A 33 -2.57 -0.64 21.05
N GLY A 34 -2.36 -1.95 21.09
CA GLY A 34 -3.23 -2.93 20.47
C GLY A 34 -4.41 -3.27 21.37
N PHE A 35 -5.59 -3.42 20.78
CA PHE A 35 -6.81 -3.72 21.52
C PHE A 35 -7.55 -4.93 20.97
N VAL A 36 -7.90 -5.86 21.86
CA VAL A 36 -8.65 -7.06 21.52
C VAL A 36 -9.97 -7.05 22.31
N PRO A 37 -11.09 -6.66 21.71
CA PRO A 37 -12.38 -6.70 22.39
C PRO A 37 -12.93 -8.13 22.45
N THR A 38 -13.25 -8.63 23.64
CA THR A 38 -13.81 -9.98 23.85
C THR A 38 -14.99 -9.97 24.83
N MET A 39 -15.74 -11.08 24.83
CA MET A 39 -16.78 -11.37 25.83
C MET A 39 -16.30 -12.32 26.95
N GLY A 40 -15.01 -12.66 27.01
CA GLY A 40 -14.48 -13.70 27.91
C GLY A 40 -14.67 -15.12 27.38
N ALA A 41 -14.42 -16.12 28.22
CA ALA A 41 -14.34 -17.53 27.82
C ALA A 41 -13.30 -17.76 26.72
N LEU A 42 -12.06 -17.37 27.05
CA LEU A 42 -10.96 -17.28 26.10
C LEU A 42 -10.51 -18.67 25.61
N HIS A 43 -10.05 -18.72 24.37
CA HIS A 43 -9.58 -19.92 23.67
C HIS A 43 -8.44 -19.57 22.71
N ALA A 44 -7.84 -20.55 22.03
CA ALA A 44 -6.67 -20.30 21.19
C ALA A 44 -6.92 -19.26 20.07
N GLY A 45 -8.14 -19.19 19.51
CA GLY A 45 -8.55 -18.09 18.63
C GLY A 45 -8.38 -16.69 19.23
N HIS A 46 -8.73 -16.48 20.50
CA HIS A 46 -8.47 -15.22 21.19
C HIS A 46 -6.97 -14.99 21.40
N MET A 47 -6.21 -16.05 21.66
CA MET A 47 -4.76 -15.95 21.86
C MET A 47 -4.02 -15.62 20.56
N ALA A 48 -4.53 -16.02 19.39
CA ALA A 48 -4.00 -15.55 18.12
C ALA A 48 -4.17 -14.03 17.95
N LEU A 49 -5.33 -13.47 18.35
CA LEU A 49 -5.55 -12.02 18.38
C LEU A 49 -4.55 -11.31 19.31
N VAL A 50 -4.37 -11.85 20.53
CA VAL A 50 -3.42 -11.32 21.51
C VAL A 50 -1.99 -11.41 21.00
N THR A 51 -1.61 -12.53 20.43
CA THR A 51 -0.27 -12.76 19.85
C THR A 51 0.01 -11.74 18.76
N ARG A 52 -0.93 -11.55 17.83
CA ARG A 52 -0.82 -10.55 16.77
C ARG A 52 -0.72 -9.13 17.34
N SER A 53 -1.52 -8.81 18.35
CA SER A 53 -1.45 -7.52 19.05
C SER A 53 -0.08 -7.28 19.71
N LEU A 54 0.50 -8.29 20.36
CA LEU A 54 1.82 -8.21 20.99
C LEU A 54 2.95 -8.06 19.96
N GLN A 55 2.81 -8.70 18.80
CA GLN A 55 3.75 -8.55 17.69
C GLN A 55 3.73 -7.14 17.12
N GLU A 56 2.57 -6.48 17.03
CA GLU A 56 2.43 -5.21 16.32
C GLU A 56 2.43 -3.96 17.22
N ASN A 57 2.33 -4.10 18.56
CA ASN A 57 2.21 -2.96 19.47
C ASN A 57 3.07 -3.10 20.73
N ASP A 58 3.38 -1.96 21.34
CA ASP A 58 4.17 -1.88 22.58
C ASP A 58 3.35 -2.36 23.78
N PHE A 59 2.06 -2.01 23.82
CA PHE A 59 1.12 -2.49 24.82
C PHE A 59 -0.07 -3.20 24.17
N THR A 60 -0.59 -4.21 24.86
CA THR A 60 -1.80 -4.94 24.46
C THR A 60 -2.83 -4.88 25.57
N VAL A 61 -4.04 -4.43 25.23
CA VAL A 61 -5.20 -4.39 26.13
C VAL A 61 -6.26 -5.34 25.61
N LEU A 62 -6.82 -6.14 26.51
CA LEU A 62 -7.98 -6.98 26.21
C LEU A 62 -9.19 -6.42 26.96
N SER A 63 -10.38 -6.37 26.35
CA SER A 63 -11.61 -6.20 27.14
C SER A 63 -12.30 -7.54 27.35
N ILE A 64 -12.85 -7.75 28.55
CA ILE A 64 -13.77 -8.86 28.85
C ILE A 64 -15.11 -8.24 29.24
N PHE A 65 -16.07 -8.25 28.33
CA PHE A 65 -17.39 -7.68 28.59
C PHE A 65 -18.49 -8.40 27.82
N VAL A 66 -19.35 -9.14 28.53
CA VAL A 66 -20.54 -9.75 27.96
C VAL A 66 -21.60 -8.65 27.76
N ASN A 67 -21.67 -8.13 26.53
CA ASN A 67 -22.51 -7.00 26.18
C ASN A 67 -24.00 -7.37 26.12
N PRO A 68 -24.90 -6.87 26.98
CA PRO A 68 -26.32 -7.21 26.92
C PRO A 68 -27.02 -6.71 25.65
N ALA A 69 -26.54 -5.61 25.04
CA ALA A 69 -27.21 -4.95 23.92
C ALA A 69 -27.19 -5.76 22.61
N GLN A 70 -26.32 -6.76 22.50
CA GLN A 70 -26.23 -7.63 21.33
C GLN A 70 -26.95 -8.98 21.52
N PHE A 71 -27.68 -9.16 22.64
CA PHE A 71 -28.47 -10.36 22.88
C PHE A 71 -29.97 -10.07 22.83
N ALA A 72 -30.70 -10.82 22.02
CA ALA A 72 -32.16 -10.81 22.07
C ALA A 72 -32.67 -11.51 23.35
N PRO A 73 -33.93 -11.26 23.79
CA PRO A 73 -34.47 -11.88 25.02
C PRO A 73 -34.48 -13.41 25.04
N HIS A 74 -34.50 -14.05 23.87
CA HIS A 74 -34.50 -15.50 23.70
C HIS A 74 -33.10 -16.10 23.46
N GLU A 75 -32.05 -15.27 23.44
CA GLU A 75 -30.66 -15.70 23.25
C GLU A 75 -29.97 -16.02 24.59
N ASP A 76 -28.74 -16.53 24.49
CA ASP A 76 -27.97 -17.19 25.54
C ASP A 76 -27.31 -16.25 26.57
N LEU A 77 -27.79 -15.02 26.79
CA LEU A 77 -27.15 -14.04 27.69
C LEU A 77 -26.97 -14.57 29.14
N ALA A 78 -27.98 -15.27 29.64
CA ALA A 78 -27.97 -15.84 31.00
C ALA A 78 -27.00 -17.02 31.12
N THR A 79 -26.87 -17.82 30.06
CA THR A 79 -26.07 -19.05 30.01
C THR A 79 -24.69 -18.87 29.40
N TYR A 80 -24.35 -17.65 28.94
CA TYR A 80 -23.04 -17.34 28.37
C TYR A 80 -21.93 -17.60 29.40
N PRO A 81 -20.86 -18.35 29.04
CA PRO A 81 -19.81 -18.73 29.98
C PRO A 81 -19.06 -17.50 30.52
N ARG A 82 -18.86 -17.47 31.84
CA ARG A 82 -18.09 -16.43 32.53
C ARG A 82 -16.98 -17.08 33.35
N THR A 83 -15.76 -17.09 32.81
CA THR A 83 -14.64 -17.88 33.31
C THR A 83 -13.42 -17.03 33.64
N LEU A 84 -13.62 -15.85 34.25
CA LEU A 84 -12.58 -14.86 34.48
C LEU A 84 -11.26 -15.42 35.08
N PRO A 85 -11.25 -16.31 36.09
CA PRO A 85 -10.00 -16.89 36.58
C PRO A 85 -9.24 -17.70 35.52
N ALA A 86 -9.94 -18.48 34.70
CA ALA A 86 -9.33 -19.24 33.61
C ALA A 86 -8.87 -18.32 32.48
N ASP A 87 -9.67 -17.29 32.16
CA ASP A 87 -9.33 -16.29 31.15
C ASP A 87 -8.01 -15.58 31.51
N LEU A 88 -7.86 -15.15 32.77
CA LEU A 88 -6.64 -14.51 33.27
C LEU A 88 -5.43 -15.45 33.30
N ALA A 89 -5.63 -16.74 33.63
CA ALA A 89 -4.55 -17.72 33.63
C ALA A 89 -3.99 -17.92 32.21
N VAL A 90 -4.86 -18.04 31.21
CA VAL A 90 -4.45 -18.20 29.80
C VAL A 90 -3.78 -16.92 29.28
N LEU A 91 -4.28 -15.73 29.63
CA LEU A 91 -3.65 -14.46 29.26
C LEU A 91 -2.28 -14.27 29.90
N SER A 92 -2.13 -14.62 31.18
CA SER A 92 -0.87 -14.45 31.92
C SER A 92 0.25 -15.35 31.39
N ALA A 93 -0.11 -16.46 30.72
CA ALA A 93 0.82 -17.34 30.03
C ALA A 93 1.24 -16.84 28.64
N GLN A 94 0.62 -15.78 28.11
CA GLN A 94 0.98 -15.24 26.79
C GLN A 94 2.23 -14.39 26.86
N ALA A 95 3.22 -14.76 26.06
CA ALA A 95 4.45 -14.02 25.88
C ALA A 95 4.93 -14.17 24.44
N VAL A 96 5.29 -13.06 23.80
CA VAL A 96 5.87 -13.05 22.45
C VAL A 96 7.26 -12.45 22.52
N HIS A 97 8.26 -13.21 22.07
CA HIS A 97 9.60 -12.70 21.84
C HIS A 97 9.62 -11.96 20.50
N VAL A 98 9.75 -10.63 20.56
CA VAL A 98 9.75 -9.81 19.35
C VAL A 98 11.20 -9.61 18.91
N LEU A 99 11.55 -10.20 17.75
CA LEU A 99 12.91 -10.12 17.19
C LEU A 99 13.16 -8.82 16.42
N SER A 100 12.11 -8.16 15.94
CA SER A 100 12.11 -6.78 15.48
C SER A 100 10.67 -6.32 15.34
N THR A 101 10.36 -5.04 15.59
CA THR A 101 9.07 -4.45 15.21
C THR A 101 9.32 -3.26 14.31
N PRO A 102 8.73 -3.22 13.10
CA PRO A 102 8.65 -1.97 12.37
C PRO A 102 7.93 -0.94 13.24
N ASN A 103 8.59 0.19 13.54
CA ASN A 103 8.04 1.34 14.29
C ASN A 103 7.89 1.21 15.82
N SER A 104 8.50 0.22 16.49
CA SER A 104 8.62 0.26 17.96
C SER A 104 9.95 0.86 18.37
N SER A 105 9.94 1.68 19.42
CA SER A 105 11.14 2.15 20.12
C SER A 105 11.76 1.10 21.06
N ALA A 106 11.25 -0.13 21.06
CA ALA A 106 11.70 -1.19 21.96
C ALA A 106 13.01 -1.83 21.48
N PRO A 107 13.95 -2.17 22.39
CA PRO A 107 15.16 -2.90 22.06
C PRO A 107 14.86 -4.29 21.46
N GLU A 108 15.70 -4.74 20.52
CA GLU A 108 15.64 -6.11 19.97
C GLU A 108 15.70 -7.16 21.08
N GLY A 109 14.87 -8.20 20.98
CA GLY A 109 14.86 -9.33 21.94
C GLY A 109 13.90 -9.17 23.12
N GLN A 110 13.04 -8.16 23.14
CA GLN A 110 12.07 -7.97 24.23
C GLN A 110 10.93 -9.00 24.17
N THR A 111 10.67 -9.64 25.32
CA THR A 111 9.44 -10.41 25.55
C THR A 111 8.31 -9.44 25.89
N ARG A 112 7.22 -9.45 25.11
CA ARG A 112 6.01 -8.69 25.40
C ARG A 112 4.92 -9.61 25.93
N THR A 113 4.19 -9.12 26.93
CA THR A 113 3.05 -9.79 27.56
C THR A 113 1.84 -8.84 27.58
N PRO A 114 0.61 -9.36 27.74
CA PRO A 114 -0.58 -8.52 27.86
C PRO A 114 -0.43 -7.47 28.97
N SER A 115 -0.80 -6.23 28.68
CA SER A 115 -0.45 -5.07 29.50
C SER A 115 -1.57 -4.62 30.44
N ALA A 116 -2.83 -4.87 30.07
CA ALA A 116 -3.99 -4.64 30.94
C ALA A 116 -5.22 -5.44 30.46
N VAL A 117 -6.13 -5.71 31.38
CA VAL A 117 -7.48 -6.22 31.09
C VAL A 117 -8.50 -5.16 31.48
N PHE A 118 -9.30 -4.71 30.52
CA PHE A 118 -10.44 -3.83 30.77
C PHE A 118 -11.69 -4.68 31.04
N LEU A 119 -12.16 -4.65 32.29
CA LEU A 119 -13.26 -5.45 32.82
C LEU A 119 -14.40 -4.54 33.31
N PRO A 120 -15.07 -3.78 32.43
CA PRO A 120 -16.11 -2.86 32.85
C PRO A 120 -17.39 -3.59 33.27
N SER A 121 -18.12 -3.00 34.21
CA SER A 121 -19.47 -3.46 34.56
C SER A 121 -20.52 -2.99 33.55
N VAL A 122 -21.71 -3.60 33.58
CA VAL A 122 -22.84 -3.14 32.72
C VAL A 122 -23.21 -1.68 33.03
N PRO A 123 -23.37 -1.23 34.29
CA PRO A 123 -23.61 0.18 34.59
C PRO A 123 -22.50 1.13 34.10
N GLU A 124 -21.24 0.68 34.10
CA GLU A 124 -20.12 1.48 33.61
C GLU A 124 -20.23 1.71 32.09
N MET A 125 -20.55 0.67 31.33
CA MET A 125 -20.74 0.78 29.87
C MET A 125 -22.08 1.40 29.49
N TYR A 126 -23.12 1.24 30.32
CA TYR A 126 -24.49 1.68 30.09
C TYR A 126 -25.04 2.44 31.31
N PRO A 127 -24.58 3.69 31.53
CA PRO A 127 -24.98 4.48 32.70
C PRO A 127 -26.49 4.80 32.73
N SER A 128 -27.15 4.83 31.57
CA SER A 128 -28.61 4.99 31.45
C SER A 128 -29.39 3.68 31.61
N GLY A 129 -28.70 2.57 31.91
CA GLY A 129 -29.24 1.22 31.85
C GLY A 129 -29.32 0.66 30.42
N ILE A 130 -29.47 -0.66 30.32
CA ILE A 130 -29.69 -1.36 29.06
C ILE A 130 -30.64 -2.54 29.29
N THR A 131 -31.61 -2.72 28.39
CA THR A 131 -32.54 -3.85 28.37
C THR A 131 -32.35 -4.65 27.07
N GLN A 132 -32.68 -5.94 27.10
CA GLN A 132 -32.69 -6.79 25.90
C GLN A 132 -33.88 -6.47 24.97
N GLN A 133 -34.90 -5.77 25.46
CA GLN A 133 -36.03 -5.33 24.64
C GLN A 133 -35.65 -4.06 23.85
N ARG A 134 -35.33 -4.23 22.56
CA ARG A 134 -34.83 -3.15 21.67
C ARG A 134 -35.68 -1.88 21.75
N ASP A 135 -37.00 -2.00 21.65
CA ASP A 135 -37.92 -0.85 21.61
C ASP A 135 -38.03 -0.11 22.95
N ALA A 136 -37.61 -0.77 24.04
CA ALA A 136 -37.54 -0.19 25.37
C ALA A 136 -36.14 0.34 25.72
N GLN A 137 -35.14 0.14 24.84
CA GLN A 137 -33.79 0.65 25.06
C GLN A 137 -33.76 2.19 25.00
N ARG A 138 -33.05 2.81 25.95
CA ARG A 138 -32.84 4.26 26.03
C ARG A 138 -31.34 4.58 26.00
N GLY A 139 -30.98 5.70 25.38
CA GLY A 139 -29.60 6.16 25.27
C GLY A 139 -29.09 6.22 23.83
N THR A 140 -27.77 6.36 23.67
CA THR A 140 -27.11 6.46 22.35
C THR A 140 -26.79 5.08 21.79
N PHE A 141 -27.10 4.90 20.50
CA PHE A 141 -26.82 3.69 19.73
C PHE A 141 -26.17 4.06 18.40
N VAL A 142 -25.35 3.16 17.88
CA VAL A 142 -24.71 3.27 16.57
C VAL A 142 -25.27 2.17 15.68
N GLU A 143 -25.68 2.55 14.48
CA GLU A 143 -26.23 1.63 13.47
C GLU A 143 -25.57 1.92 12.12
N VAL A 144 -25.05 0.88 11.47
CA VAL A 144 -24.47 0.97 10.13
C VAL A 144 -25.55 0.50 9.14
N ALA A 145 -26.17 1.46 8.45
CA ALA A 145 -27.28 1.20 7.56
C ALA A 145 -26.86 0.30 6.38
N GLY A 146 -27.72 -0.66 6.01
CA GLY A 146 -27.48 -1.62 4.90
C GLY A 146 -26.76 -2.91 5.32
N TYR A 147 -25.97 -2.90 6.39
CA TYR A 147 -25.13 -4.04 6.78
C TYR A 147 -25.83 -5.05 7.70
N GLY A 148 -26.94 -4.65 8.32
CA GLY A 148 -27.75 -5.49 9.22
C GLY A 148 -28.87 -6.30 8.53
N ALA A 149 -29.07 -6.15 7.22
CA ALA A 149 -30.18 -6.76 6.49
C ALA A 149 -29.80 -8.06 5.73
N ALA A 150 -28.53 -8.47 5.77
CA ALA A 150 -28.01 -9.64 5.08
C ALA A 150 -27.25 -10.58 6.03
N MET A 151 -27.06 -11.84 5.63
CA MET A 151 -26.28 -12.85 6.38
C MET A 151 -26.74 -12.94 7.86
N GLU A 152 -25.81 -12.88 8.82
CA GLU A 152 -26.12 -12.96 10.25
C GLU A 152 -27.05 -11.83 10.71
N GLY A 153 -27.01 -10.67 10.05
CA GLY A 153 -27.87 -9.53 10.41
C GLY A 153 -29.35 -9.83 10.19
N ALA A 154 -29.67 -10.56 9.11
CA ALA A 154 -31.02 -11.01 8.82
C ALA A 154 -31.47 -12.10 9.81
N ALA A 155 -30.58 -13.02 10.16
CA ALA A 155 -30.85 -14.09 11.13
C ALA A 155 -31.00 -13.56 12.58
N ARG A 156 -30.29 -12.47 12.92
CA ARG A 156 -30.25 -11.89 14.27
C ARG A 156 -30.56 -10.38 14.25
N PRO A 157 -31.84 -9.99 14.06
CA PRO A 157 -32.22 -8.58 13.98
C PRO A 157 -31.77 -7.78 15.19
N GLY A 158 -31.03 -6.69 14.96
CA GLY A 158 -30.52 -5.81 16.00
C GLY A 158 -29.16 -6.21 16.62
N PHE A 159 -28.63 -7.40 16.31
CA PHE A 159 -27.32 -7.86 16.80
C PHE A 159 -26.21 -6.85 16.49
N PHE A 160 -26.07 -6.45 15.21
CA PHE A 160 -25.02 -5.54 14.79
C PHE A 160 -25.15 -4.11 15.31
N ARG A 161 -26.36 -3.64 15.62
CA ARG A 161 -26.55 -2.36 16.34
C ARG A 161 -25.98 -2.45 17.75
N GLY A 162 -26.19 -3.57 18.44
CA GLY A 162 -25.59 -3.85 19.74
C GLY A 162 -24.05 -3.90 19.68
N VAL A 163 -23.50 -4.57 18.68
CA VAL A 163 -22.06 -4.68 18.44
C VAL A 163 -21.43 -3.33 18.10
N ALA A 164 -21.94 -2.62 17.10
CA ALA A 164 -21.44 -1.30 16.69
C ALA A 164 -21.47 -0.31 17.87
N THR A 165 -22.54 -0.34 18.67
CA THR A 165 -22.69 0.52 19.86
C THR A 165 -21.62 0.20 20.91
N VAL A 166 -21.45 -1.07 21.29
CA VAL A 166 -20.49 -1.42 22.35
C VAL A 166 -19.05 -1.21 21.89
N VAL A 167 -18.72 -1.55 20.65
CA VAL A 167 -17.37 -1.37 20.11
C VAL A 167 -17.02 0.11 19.97
N THR A 168 -17.97 0.96 19.54
CA THR A 168 -17.77 2.41 19.54
C THR A 168 -17.47 2.93 20.95
N LYS A 169 -18.19 2.45 21.98
CA LYS A 169 -17.91 2.82 23.37
C LYS A 169 -16.53 2.35 23.82
N LEU A 170 -16.15 1.12 23.50
CA LEU A 170 -14.84 0.56 23.83
C LEU A 170 -13.71 1.34 23.14
N PHE A 171 -13.85 1.67 21.86
CA PHE A 171 -12.89 2.52 21.14
C PHE A 171 -12.76 3.91 21.77
N ASN A 172 -13.86 4.53 22.20
CA ASN A 172 -13.82 5.80 22.92
C ASN A 172 -13.23 5.73 24.35
N ALA A 173 -13.25 4.55 24.96
CA ALA A 173 -12.65 4.31 26.29
C ALA A 173 -11.16 3.99 26.19
N VAL A 174 -10.78 3.13 25.23
CA VAL A 174 -9.43 2.58 25.06
C VAL A 174 -8.56 3.43 24.12
N GLN A 175 -9.17 4.05 23.10
CA GLN A 175 -8.51 4.79 22.02
C GLN A 175 -7.30 4.04 21.42
N PRO A 176 -7.49 2.82 20.90
CA PRO A 176 -6.36 1.99 20.49
C PRO A 176 -5.69 2.48 19.20
N THR A 177 -4.41 2.19 19.06
CA THR A 177 -3.67 2.36 17.80
C THR A 177 -4.15 1.35 16.76
N ARG A 178 -4.38 0.09 17.18
CA ARG A 178 -4.91 -0.99 16.34
C ARG A 178 -5.92 -1.82 17.13
N ALA A 179 -6.96 -2.31 16.47
CA ALA A 179 -7.95 -3.21 17.06
C ALA A 179 -8.02 -4.53 16.27
N TYR A 180 -8.05 -5.66 16.98
CA TYR A 180 -7.94 -6.99 16.38
C TYR A 180 -9.26 -7.74 16.49
N PHE A 181 -9.76 -8.25 15.37
CA PHE A 181 -10.98 -9.04 15.27
C PHE A 181 -10.71 -10.32 14.50
N GLY A 182 -11.39 -11.41 14.88
CA GLY A 182 -11.26 -12.69 14.19
C GLY A 182 -12.04 -12.71 12.87
N GLN A 183 -11.45 -13.29 11.84
CA GLN A 183 -12.06 -13.53 10.52
C GLN A 183 -13.31 -14.41 10.62
N LYS A 184 -13.41 -15.27 11.64
CA LYS A 184 -14.60 -16.10 11.89
C LYS A 184 -15.89 -15.30 11.83
N ASP A 185 -15.86 -14.09 12.38
CA ASP A 185 -16.99 -13.15 12.42
C ASP A 185 -16.74 -12.01 11.41
N ILE A 186 -16.47 -12.35 10.13
CA ILE A 186 -16.02 -11.38 9.11
C ILE A 186 -16.99 -10.22 8.89
N GLN A 187 -18.30 -10.50 8.94
CA GLN A 187 -19.34 -9.48 8.80
C GLN A 187 -19.21 -8.42 9.89
N GLN A 188 -18.93 -8.85 11.13
CA GLN A 188 -18.66 -7.95 12.24
C GLN A 188 -17.42 -7.10 11.99
N ALA A 189 -16.28 -7.73 11.61
CA ALA A 189 -15.03 -7.01 11.45
C ALA A 189 -15.09 -5.95 10.32
N LEU A 190 -15.71 -6.31 9.19
CA LEU A 190 -15.88 -5.42 8.05
C LEU A 190 -16.93 -4.33 8.32
N LEU A 191 -18.02 -4.63 9.04
CA LEU A 191 -18.97 -3.61 9.51
C LEU A 191 -18.29 -2.60 10.43
N LEU A 192 -17.45 -3.05 11.36
CA LEU A 192 -16.71 -2.18 12.28
C LEU A 192 -15.64 -1.36 11.55
N ARG A 193 -14.97 -1.93 10.56
CA ARG A 193 -14.05 -1.20 9.67
C ARG A 193 -14.78 -0.09 8.92
N ARG A 194 -15.96 -0.38 8.35
CA ARG A 194 -16.82 0.62 7.69
C ARG A 194 -17.25 1.71 8.66
N MET A 195 -17.74 1.33 9.84
CA MET A 195 -18.12 2.25 10.92
C MET A 195 -16.98 3.20 11.28
N CYS A 196 -15.74 2.70 11.40
CA CYS A 196 -14.58 3.55 11.68
C CYS A 196 -14.33 4.58 10.56
N GLY A 197 -14.49 4.17 9.30
CA GLY A 197 -14.35 5.06 8.14
C GLY A 197 -15.45 6.12 8.08
N ASP A 198 -16.71 5.72 8.17
CA ASP A 198 -17.87 6.61 8.07
C ASP A 198 -17.94 7.60 9.24
N MET A 199 -17.52 7.17 10.44
CA MET A 199 -17.48 8.01 11.64
C MET A 199 -16.18 8.82 11.77
N LEU A 200 -15.28 8.74 10.77
CA LEU A 200 -13.98 9.43 10.76
C LEU A 200 -13.17 9.19 12.06
N MET A 201 -13.18 7.95 12.55
CA MET A 201 -12.56 7.62 13.82
C MET A 201 -11.03 7.78 13.74
N ALA A 202 -10.48 8.54 14.70
CA ALA A 202 -9.03 8.67 14.85
C ALA A 202 -8.38 7.41 15.45
N TYR A 203 -9.08 6.73 16.36
CA TYR A 203 -8.56 5.59 17.11
C TYR A 203 -9.63 4.50 17.33
N PRO A 204 -9.54 3.34 16.66
CA PRO A 204 -8.67 3.06 15.52
C PRO A 204 -9.22 3.71 14.23
N GLY A 205 -8.35 4.00 13.27
CA GLY A 205 -8.80 4.27 11.89
C GLY A 205 -9.29 2.98 11.22
N PRO A 206 -10.00 3.07 10.06
CA PRO A 206 -10.55 1.91 9.36
C PRO A 206 -9.47 0.86 9.01
N ARG A 207 -8.29 1.29 8.57
CA ARG A 207 -7.17 0.39 8.24
C ARG A 207 -6.51 -0.24 9.48
N SER A 208 -6.74 0.33 10.65
CA SER A 208 -6.19 -0.17 11.92
C SER A 208 -7.10 -1.21 12.59
N VAL A 209 -8.24 -1.53 11.98
CA VAL A 209 -9.05 -2.71 12.29
C VAL A 209 -8.42 -3.91 11.59
N ARG A 210 -7.60 -4.66 12.32
CA ARG A 210 -6.90 -5.86 11.86
C ARG A 210 -7.80 -7.08 11.94
N ILE A 211 -7.83 -7.86 10.87
CA ILE A 211 -8.59 -9.11 10.77
C ILE A 211 -7.56 -10.23 10.87
N VAL A 212 -7.74 -11.13 11.84
CA VAL A 212 -6.83 -12.26 12.07
C VAL A 212 -7.53 -13.54 11.63
N GLU A 213 -6.81 -14.42 10.96
CA GLU A 213 -7.35 -15.67 10.43
C GLU A 213 -8.07 -16.53 11.49
N THR A 214 -9.01 -17.33 11.02
CA THR A 214 -9.80 -18.21 11.88
C THR A 214 -8.95 -19.37 12.39
N GLU A 215 -8.64 -19.35 13.69
CA GLU A 215 -8.03 -20.50 14.37
C GLU A 215 -9.00 -21.70 14.46
N ARG A 216 -8.45 -22.89 14.23
CA ARG A 216 -9.20 -24.16 14.20
C ARG A 216 -8.63 -25.15 15.20
N GLY A 217 -9.50 -25.98 15.77
CA GLY A 217 -9.08 -27.11 16.60
C GLY A 217 -8.55 -28.28 15.76
N PRO A 218 -8.05 -29.36 16.39
CA PRO A 218 -7.54 -30.54 15.69
C PRO A 218 -8.54 -31.23 14.74
N SER A 219 -9.85 -31.04 14.98
CA SER A 219 -10.92 -31.56 14.12
C SER A 219 -11.16 -30.69 12.86
N GLY A 220 -10.53 -29.52 12.75
CA GLY A 220 -10.81 -28.52 11.71
C GLY A 220 -11.98 -27.57 12.06
N LEU A 221 -12.65 -27.78 13.19
CA LEU A 221 -13.73 -26.89 13.66
C LEU A 221 -13.16 -25.53 14.08
N ALA A 222 -13.77 -24.44 13.60
CA ALA A 222 -13.44 -23.08 14.04
C ALA A 222 -13.61 -22.96 15.57
N LEU A 223 -12.60 -22.39 16.25
CA LEU A 223 -12.64 -22.26 17.70
C LEU A 223 -13.64 -21.16 18.12
N SER A 224 -14.56 -21.53 19.01
CA SER A 224 -15.61 -20.66 19.54
C SER A 224 -15.89 -21.00 21.00
N SER A 225 -16.21 -20.01 21.83
CA SER A 225 -16.70 -20.22 23.19
C SER A 225 -17.96 -21.09 23.22
N ARG A 226 -18.79 -21.02 22.18
CA ARG A 226 -20.01 -21.84 22.04
C ARG A 226 -19.75 -23.31 21.71
N ASN A 227 -18.54 -23.69 21.33
CA ASN A 227 -18.19 -25.11 21.11
C ASN A 227 -18.30 -25.92 22.40
N ALA A 228 -18.27 -25.27 23.57
CA ALA A 228 -18.50 -25.92 24.86
C ALA A 228 -19.91 -26.54 25.00
N TYR A 229 -20.86 -26.15 24.15
CA TYR A 229 -22.20 -26.70 24.15
C TYR A 229 -22.38 -27.95 23.29
N LEU A 230 -21.40 -28.29 22.45
CA LEU A 230 -21.45 -29.48 21.60
C LEU A 230 -21.42 -30.76 22.44
N SER A 231 -22.43 -31.60 22.25
CA SER A 231 -22.38 -32.97 22.77
C SER A 231 -21.33 -33.82 22.04
N PRO A 232 -20.82 -34.90 22.64
CA PRO A 232 -19.88 -35.81 21.96
C PRO A 232 -20.42 -36.39 20.64
N ALA A 233 -21.75 -36.51 20.51
CA ALA A 233 -22.39 -36.99 19.28
C ALA A 233 -22.43 -35.90 18.18
N GLU A 234 -22.51 -34.62 18.55
CA GLU A 234 -22.55 -33.51 17.57
C GLU A 234 -21.15 -33.13 17.06
N GLN A 235 -20.10 -33.31 17.87
CA GLN A 235 -18.74 -32.88 17.53
C GLN A 235 -18.22 -33.37 16.17
N PRO A 236 -18.40 -34.65 15.76
CA PRO A 236 -17.95 -35.12 14.45
C PRO A 236 -18.61 -34.38 13.28
N HIS A 237 -19.87 -33.95 13.47
CA HIS A 237 -20.69 -33.34 12.43
C HIS A 237 -20.56 -31.81 12.39
N ALA A 238 -20.06 -31.18 13.45
CA ALA A 238 -19.91 -29.72 13.54
C ALA A 238 -19.00 -29.12 12.44
N THR A 239 -18.12 -29.93 11.84
CA THR A 239 -17.24 -29.53 10.73
C THR A 239 -17.95 -29.39 9.38
N VAL A 240 -19.25 -29.72 9.30
CA VAL A 240 -20.05 -29.67 8.07
C VAL A 240 -20.04 -28.29 7.42
N LEU A 241 -20.12 -27.23 8.23
CA LEU A 241 -20.17 -25.87 7.72
C LEU A 241 -18.86 -25.50 7.02
N TYR A 242 -17.72 -25.79 7.63
CA TYR A 242 -16.42 -25.62 7.00
C TYR A 242 -16.31 -26.36 5.65
N ARG A 243 -16.69 -27.65 5.61
CA ARG A 243 -16.66 -28.45 4.37
C ARG A 243 -17.56 -27.87 3.28
N ALA A 244 -18.73 -27.35 3.66
CA ALA A 244 -19.67 -26.71 2.74
C ALA A 244 -19.07 -25.44 2.14
N LEU A 245 -18.42 -24.62 2.98
CA LEU A 245 -17.76 -23.39 2.54
C LEU A 245 -16.54 -23.70 1.66
N GLU A 246 -15.74 -24.73 1.98
CA GLU A 246 -14.65 -25.21 1.12
C GLU A 246 -15.16 -25.70 -0.25
N ALA A 247 -16.29 -26.42 -0.29
CA ALA A 247 -16.89 -26.88 -1.54
C ALA A 247 -17.32 -25.70 -2.43
N ALA A 248 -18.05 -24.72 -1.87
CA ALA A 248 -18.43 -23.51 -2.59
C ALA A 248 -17.22 -22.68 -3.04
N GLN A 249 -16.19 -22.57 -2.20
CA GLN A 249 -14.94 -21.89 -2.51
C GLN A 249 -14.18 -22.57 -3.66
N SER A 250 -14.10 -23.89 -3.66
CA SER A 250 -13.47 -24.69 -4.72
C SER A 250 -14.22 -24.50 -6.05
N ALA A 251 -15.55 -24.56 -6.03
CA ALA A 251 -16.41 -24.28 -7.18
C ALA A 251 -16.17 -22.87 -7.75
N TRP A 252 -16.11 -21.86 -6.87
CA TRP A 252 -15.87 -20.47 -7.27
C TRP A 252 -14.49 -20.30 -7.91
N ASN A 253 -13.47 -20.90 -7.31
CA ASN A 253 -12.10 -20.87 -7.83
C ASN A 253 -11.95 -21.61 -9.17
N ALA A 254 -12.80 -22.60 -9.43
CA ALA A 254 -12.90 -23.28 -10.73
C ALA A 254 -13.70 -22.47 -11.78
N GLY A 255 -14.12 -21.24 -11.47
CA GLY A 255 -14.86 -20.36 -12.38
C GLY A 255 -16.34 -20.72 -12.53
N LYS A 256 -16.90 -21.53 -11.62
CA LYS A 256 -18.32 -21.86 -11.64
C LYS A 256 -19.16 -20.67 -11.18
N PRO A 257 -20.41 -20.53 -11.67
CA PRO A 257 -21.29 -19.45 -11.24
C PRO A 257 -21.80 -19.66 -9.81
N LYS A 258 -22.15 -18.55 -9.13
CA LYS A 258 -22.62 -18.53 -7.74
C LYS A 258 -23.65 -19.61 -7.42
N HIS A 259 -24.68 -19.79 -8.26
CA HIS A 259 -25.72 -20.78 -7.98
C HIS A 259 -25.18 -22.22 -7.89
N ILE A 260 -24.10 -22.54 -8.62
CA ILE A 260 -23.43 -23.84 -8.53
C ILE A 260 -22.58 -23.92 -7.26
N CYS A 261 -21.87 -22.84 -6.89
CA CYS A 261 -21.13 -22.79 -5.62
C CYS A 261 -22.05 -23.04 -4.43
N ILE A 262 -23.19 -22.33 -4.35
CA ILE A 262 -24.18 -22.51 -3.29
C ILE A 262 -24.76 -23.92 -3.32
N LYS A 263 -25.06 -24.47 -4.51
CA LYS A 263 -25.55 -25.84 -4.65
C LYS A 263 -24.57 -26.86 -4.06
N GLU A 264 -23.27 -26.75 -4.36
CA GLU A 264 -22.24 -27.66 -3.84
C GLU A 264 -22.10 -27.58 -2.31
N ALA A 265 -22.20 -26.37 -1.75
CA ALA A 265 -22.25 -26.19 -0.29
C ALA A 265 -23.46 -26.88 0.35
N LEU A 266 -24.65 -26.70 -0.24
CA LEU A 266 -25.89 -27.30 0.27
C LEU A 266 -25.87 -28.84 0.15
N GLU A 267 -25.29 -29.38 -0.92
CA GLU A 267 -25.13 -30.83 -1.09
C GLU A 267 -24.21 -31.44 -0.02
N ALA A 268 -23.10 -30.77 0.32
CA ALA A 268 -22.22 -31.19 1.41
C ALA A 268 -22.95 -31.25 2.76
N VAL A 269 -23.80 -30.26 3.03
CA VAL A 269 -24.59 -30.19 4.28
C VAL A 269 -25.64 -31.27 4.33
N GLU A 270 -26.36 -31.49 3.22
CA GLU A 270 -27.39 -32.51 3.13
C GLU A 270 -26.83 -33.92 3.29
N HIS A 271 -25.61 -34.16 2.79
CA HIS A 271 -24.90 -35.42 3.02
C HIS A 271 -24.65 -35.65 4.52
N THR A 272 -24.01 -34.70 5.20
CA THR A 272 -23.72 -34.83 6.64
C THR A 272 -24.99 -34.86 7.48
N ARG A 273 -26.05 -34.12 7.10
CA ARG A 273 -27.35 -34.18 7.77
C ARG A 273 -27.92 -35.61 7.79
N LYS A 274 -27.88 -36.32 6.66
CA LYS A 274 -28.35 -37.72 6.57
C LYS A 274 -27.52 -38.69 7.40
N GLU A 275 -26.24 -38.41 7.60
CA GLU A 275 -25.36 -39.21 8.47
C GLU A 275 -25.66 -38.94 9.94
N ALA A 276 -25.72 -37.67 10.32
CA ALA A 276 -26.03 -37.22 11.67
C ALA A 276 -27.41 -37.71 12.15
N GLU A 277 -28.43 -37.73 11.27
CA GLU A 277 -29.77 -38.23 11.61
C GLU A 277 -29.78 -39.71 12.03
N LYS A 278 -28.88 -40.53 11.48
CA LYS A 278 -28.74 -41.94 11.90
C LYS A 278 -28.24 -42.07 13.34
N GLU A 279 -27.56 -41.05 13.84
CA GLU A 279 -27.02 -40.95 15.19
C GLU A 279 -27.92 -40.12 16.11
N GLY A 280 -29.11 -39.72 15.63
CA GLY A 280 -30.08 -38.91 16.38
C GLY A 280 -29.72 -37.42 16.49
N VAL A 281 -28.69 -36.97 15.77
CA VAL A 281 -28.23 -35.58 15.76
C VAL A 281 -28.99 -34.80 14.68
N LYS A 282 -29.60 -33.68 15.08
CA LYS A 282 -30.32 -32.78 14.17
C LYS A 282 -29.38 -31.69 13.68
N ILE A 283 -29.31 -31.52 12.36
CA ILE A 283 -28.56 -30.43 11.71
C ILE A 283 -29.52 -29.67 10.79
N LYS A 284 -29.57 -28.35 10.93
CA LYS A 284 -30.41 -27.46 10.13
C LYS A 284 -29.58 -26.30 9.60
N MET A 285 -29.44 -26.17 8.29
CA MET A 285 -28.82 -24.98 7.70
C MET A 285 -29.72 -23.75 7.93
N ASP A 286 -29.13 -22.64 8.35
CA ASP A 286 -29.81 -21.33 8.44
C ASP A 286 -29.67 -20.60 7.10
N TYR A 287 -28.42 -20.35 6.70
CA TYR A 287 -28.10 -19.75 5.42
C TYR A 287 -26.71 -20.17 4.94
N VAL A 288 -26.53 -20.17 3.62
CA VAL A 288 -25.23 -20.09 2.94
C VAL A 288 -25.36 -19.00 1.90
N GLN A 289 -24.46 -18.03 1.91
CA GLN A 289 -24.58 -16.86 1.06
C GLN A 289 -23.23 -16.41 0.50
N MET A 290 -23.28 -15.85 -0.70
CA MET A 290 -22.14 -15.18 -1.34
C MET A 290 -22.49 -13.71 -1.57
N ASN A 291 -21.66 -12.83 -1.03
CA ASN A 291 -21.89 -11.39 -1.00
C ASN A 291 -20.65 -10.62 -1.48
N GLY A 292 -20.83 -9.40 -1.97
CA GLY A 292 -19.71 -8.49 -2.20
C GLY A 292 -19.04 -8.11 -0.87
N ALA A 293 -17.71 -8.10 -0.80
CA ALA A 293 -17.00 -7.83 0.46
C ALA A 293 -17.07 -6.38 0.93
N ARG A 294 -17.48 -5.46 0.06
CA ARG A 294 -17.56 -4.02 0.36
C ARG A 294 -18.93 -3.62 0.88
N GLU A 295 -19.98 -4.00 0.17
CA GLU A 295 -21.35 -3.55 0.41
C GLU A 295 -22.27 -4.63 1.01
N PHE A 296 -21.79 -5.88 1.08
CA PHE A 296 -22.55 -7.05 1.52
C PHE A 296 -23.81 -7.33 0.68
N ASP A 297 -23.88 -6.76 -0.52
CA ASP A 297 -24.89 -7.06 -1.51
C ASP A 297 -24.80 -8.53 -1.92
N VAL A 298 -25.95 -9.16 -2.12
CA VAL A 298 -26.01 -10.56 -2.53
C VAL A 298 -25.60 -10.64 -3.99
N LEU A 299 -24.62 -11.48 -4.31
CA LEU A 299 -24.20 -11.64 -5.70
C LEU A 299 -25.32 -12.20 -6.59
N ASP A 300 -25.32 -11.86 -7.87
CA ASP A 300 -26.21 -12.45 -8.86
C ASP A 300 -25.96 -13.96 -9.00
N ASP A 301 -26.99 -14.75 -9.28
CA ASP A 301 -26.86 -16.22 -9.43
C ASP A 301 -25.95 -16.64 -10.60
N ALA A 302 -25.83 -15.79 -11.62
CA ALA A 302 -24.94 -15.97 -12.75
C ALA A 302 -23.53 -15.37 -12.53
N ALA A 303 -23.26 -14.76 -11.37
CA ALA A 303 -21.95 -14.18 -11.08
C ALA A 303 -20.87 -15.26 -11.14
N VAL A 304 -19.73 -14.94 -11.74
CA VAL A 304 -18.54 -15.78 -11.88
C VAL A 304 -17.29 -14.97 -11.54
N LYS A 305 -16.21 -15.65 -11.13
CA LYS A 305 -14.92 -15.03 -10.82
C LYS A 305 -14.35 -14.29 -12.05
N GLY A 306 -13.91 -13.04 -11.87
CA GLY A 306 -13.29 -12.23 -12.93
C GLY A 306 -14.26 -11.55 -13.93
N ALA A 307 -15.58 -11.68 -13.74
CA ALA A 307 -16.53 -10.88 -14.53
C ALA A 307 -16.48 -9.39 -14.09
N PRO A 308 -16.58 -8.42 -15.01
CA PRO A 308 -16.61 -7.01 -14.64
C PRO A 308 -17.80 -6.73 -13.71
N GLY A 309 -17.53 -6.09 -12.58
CA GLY A 309 -18.55 -5.56 -11.70
C GLY A 309 -19.26 -4.37 -12.33
N GLY A 310 -20.45 -4.05 -11.83
CA GLY A 310 -21.01 -2.72 -12.08
C GLY A 310 -19.98 -1.66 -11.65
N GLU A 311 -19.79 -0.65 -12.50
CA GLU A 311 -18.79 0.42 -12.34
C GLU A 311 -17.30 0.03 -12.48
N GLY A 312 -16.95 -0.89 -13.36
CA GLY A 312 -15.59 -0.95 -13.93
C GLY A 312 -14.48 -1.43 -13.00
N ALA A 313 -14.82 -2.02 -11.85
CA ALA A 313 -13.90 -2.78 -11.01
C ALA A 313 -14.01 -4.30 -11.32
N GLU A 314 -12.88 -5.02 -11.32
CA GLU A 314 -12.89 -6.49 -11.33
C GLU A 314 -13.63 -7.01 -10.07
N ARG A 315 -14.59 -7.95 -10.23
CA ARG A 315 -15.35 -8.58 -9.11
C ARG A 315 -14.46 -9.57 -8.33
N ASP A 316 -13.43 -9.05 -7.66
CA ASP A 316 -12.42 -9.89 -7.00
C ASP A 316 -12.67 -10.13 -5.50
N ASP A 317 -13.42 -9.25 -4.81
CA ASP A 317 -13.64 -9.36 -3.36
C ASP A 317 -15.01 -10.00 -3.03
N VAL A 318 -15.07 -11.33 -2.91
CA VAL A 318 -16.30 -12.08 -2.55
C VAL A 318 -16.21 -12.66 -1.14
N LEU A 319 -17.25 -12.43 -0.34
CA LEU A 319 -17.47 -13.09 0.94
C LEU A 319 -18.34 -14.32 0.75
N LEU A 320 -17.89 -15.45 1.30
CA LEU A 320 -18.68 -16.67 1.41
C LEU A 320 -18.94 -16.94 2.89
N SER A 321 -20.21 -16.97 3.29
CA SER A 321 -20.59 -17.09 4.69
C SER A 321 -21.70 -18.12 4.86
N GLY A 322 -21.79 -18.70 6.05
CA GLY A 322 -22.92 -19.57 6.39
C GLY A 322 -23.16 -19.71 7.87
N ALA A 323 -24.32 -20.27 8.21
CA ALA A 323 -24.69 -20.58 9.57
C ALA A 323 -25.51 -21.87 9.61
N VAL A 324 -25.19 -22.76 10.53
CA VAL A 324 -25.85 -24.06 10.71
C VAL A 324 -26.28 -24.19 12.17
N TRP A 325 -27.45 -24.76 12.41
CA TRP A 325 -27.99 -25.07 13.72
C TRP A 325 -27.88 -26.57 14.02
N GLY A 326 -27.41 -26.92 15.22
CA GLY A 326 -27.70 -28.19 15.89
C GLY A 326 -28.86 -28.02 16.89
N GLU A 327 -28.79 -28.65 18.07
CA GLU A 327 -29.60 -28.18 19.20
C GLU A 327 -29.21 -26.73 19.62
N LEU A 328 -28.03 -26.23 19.19
CA LEU A 328 -27.54 -24.86 19.34
C LEU A 328 -26.85 -24.34 18.05
N ALA A 329 -26.78 -23.01 17.87
CA ALA A 329 -26.30 -22.35 16.64
C ALA A 329 -24.77 -22.39 16.44
N TYR A 330 -24.34 -22.67 15.22
CA TYR A 330 -22.96 -22.58 14.72
C TYR A 330 -22.87 -21.53 13.60
N LEU A 331 -21.88 -20.65 13.72
CA LEU A 331 -21.62 -19.56 12.77
C LEU A 331 -20.18 -19.65 12.28
N GLU A 332 -19.99 -19.62 10.97
CA GLU A 332 -18.68 -19.66 10.33
C GLU A 332 -18.71 -18.90 9.01
N SER A 333 -17.65 -18.14 8.75
CA SER A 333 -17.46 -17.47 7.46
C SER A 333 -16.07 -17.77 6.95
N THR A 334 -15.93 -17.95 5.65
CA THR A 334 -14.64 -18.12 4.98
C THR A 334 -14.56 -17.14 3.84
N THR A 335 -13.50 -16.35 3.75
CA THR A 335 -13.18 -15.69 2.49
C THR A 335 -12.56 -16.73 1.56
N THR A 336 -12.94 -16.76 0.28
CA THR A 336 -12.07 -17.39 -0.73
C THR A 336 -10.67 -16.82 -0.56
N PRO A 337 -9.60 -17.64 -0.36
CA PRO A 337 -8.25 -17.13 -0.31
C PRO A 337 -7.98 -16.49 -1.66
N MET A 338 -7.99 -15.17 -1.60
CA MET A 338 -7.07 -14.34 -2.33
C MET A 338 -5.66 -14.87 -1.98
N ASN A 339 -4.80 -15.33 -2.88
CA ASN A 339 -4.09 -14.47 -3.83
C ASN A 339 -4.78 -13.12 -3.96
N PRO A 340 -4.39 -12.14 -3.14
CA PRO A 340 -4.81 -10.77 -3.37
C PRO A 340 -4.46 -10.49 -4.83
N PRO A 341 -5.32 -9.80 -5.58
CA PRO A 341 -4.83 -9.15 -6.78
C PRO A 341 -3.54 -8.43 -6.35
N PRO A 342 -2.42 -8.63 -7.07
CA PRO A 342 -1.14 -8.07 -6.64
C PRO A 342 -1.36 -6.61 -6.26
N PRO A 343 -0.89 -6.19 -5.06
CA PRO A 343 -1.38 -5.05 -4.29
C PRO A 343 -1.74 -3.90 -5.22
N SER A 344 -3.04 -3.77 -5.50
CA SER A 344 -3.64 -2.76 -6.37
C SER A 344 -2.73 -2.28 -7.51
N LEU A 345 -2.04 -3.16 -8.28
CA LEU A 345 -0.93 -2.79 -9.18
C LEU A 345 -0.34 -1.42 -8.83
N SER A 346 0.34 -1.31 -7.68
CA SER A 346 1.02 -0.07 -7.30
C SER A 346 1.70 0.47 -8.57
N ARG A 347 1.23 1.64 -9.07
CA ARG A 347 1.73 2.27 -10.31
C ARG A 347 3.20 2.70 -10.20
N THR A 348 3.78 2.45 -9.04
CA THR A 348 5.15 2.70 -8.63
C THR A 348 5.78 1.36 -8.26
N ARG A 349 6.79 0.95 -9.02
CA ARG A 349 7.58 -0.23 -8.68
C ARG A 349 8.61 0.18 -7.63
N ILE A 350 8.60 -0.48 -6.48
CA ILE A 350 9.58 -0.24 -5.41
C ILE A 350 10.57 -1.40 -5.34
N SER A 351 11.85 -1.10 -5.52
CA SER A 351 12.99 -2.00 -5.30
C SER A 351 13.77 -1.56 -4.08
N ILE A 352 14.37 -2.49 -3.35
CA ILE A 352 15.29 -2.17 -2.24
C ILE A 352 16.57 -2.98 -2.34
N GLY A 353 17.61 -2.54 -1.65
CA GLY A 353 18.86 -3.29 -1.49
C GLY A 353 19.86 -2.57 -0.59
N ALA A 354 21.10 -3.06 -0.60
CA ALA A 354 22.25 -2.42 0.03
C ALA A 354 23.29 -2.05 -1.04
N LEU A 355 24.19 -1.13 -0.71
CA LEU A 355 25.34 -0.78 -1.54
C LEU A 355 26.54 -1.72 -1.26
N PRO A 356 27.42 -1.97 -2.26
CA PRO A 356 27.35 -1.50 -3.64
C PRO A 356 26.23 -2.19 -4.45
N SER A 357 25.59 -1.46 -5.38
CA SER A 357 24.51 -2.02 -6.21
C SER A 357 24.62 -1.58 -7.67
N SER A 358 24.62 -2.57 -8.57
CA SER A 358 24.62 -2.32 -10.02
C SER A 358 23.37 -1.58 -10.51
N LYS A 359 22.24 -1.70 -9.79
CA LYS A 359 21.02 -0.95 -10.08
C LYS A 359 21.23 0.55 -9.85
N VAL A 360 21.82 0.91 -8.71
CA VAL A 360 22.09 2.32 -8.36
C VAL A 360 23.13 2.92 -9.28
N SER A 361 24.20 2.18 -9.59
CA SER A 361 25.27 2.67 -10.49
C SER A 361 24.85 2.79 -11.96
N ALA A 362 23.80 2.08 -12.38
CA ALA A 362 23.28 2.15 -13.75
C ALA A 362 22.11 3.12 -13.91
N GLN A 363 21.49 3.59 -12.81
CA GLN A 363 20.20 4.28 -12.85
C GLN A 363 20.18 5.48 -13.79
N ALA A 364 21.20 6.34 -13.74
CA ALA A 364 21.25 7.51 -14.60
C ALA A 364 21.34 7.15 -16.09
N ALA A 365 22.08 6.09 -16.44
CA ALA A 365 22.25 5.65 -17.83
C ALA A 365 20.97 5.07 -18.43
N LEU A 366 20.06 4.54 -17.60
CA LEU A 366 18.75 4.05 -18.02
C LEU A 366 17.78 5.19 -18.34
N HIS A 367 18.06 6.43 -17.90
CA HIS A 367 17.16 7.58 -18.02
C HIS A 367 17.82 8.75 -18.77
N PRO A 368 17.81 8.74 -20.12
CA PRO A 368 18.60 9.66 -20.93
C PRO A 368 18.13 11.13 -20.96
N PHE A 369 16.87 11.40 -20.57
CA PHE A 369 16.28 12.74 -20.68
C PHE A 369 15.70 13.20 -19.35
N THR A 370 16.55 13.45 -18.36
CA THR A 370 16.12 14.07 -17.10
C THR A 370 15.96 15.58 -17.30
N ARG A 371 14.76 16.12 -17.00
CA ARG A 371 14.45 17.56 -17.06
C ARG A 371 14.62 18.24 -15.70
N GLN A 372 14.38 17.51 -14.63
CA GLN A 372 14.48 18.02 -13.27
C GLN A 372 15.09 16.96 -12.39
N LEU A 373 16.00 17.38 -11.51
CA LEU A 373 16.57 16.54 -10.47
C LEU A 373 16.43 17.28 -9.14
N ASP A 374 15.83 16.62 -8.18
CA ASP A 374 15.61 17.08 -6.82
C ASP A 374 16.44 16.22 -5.87
N VAL A 375 17.17 16.86 -4.96
CA VAL A 375 17.95 16.19 -3.91
C VAL A 375 17.51 16.74 -2.57
N LEU A 376 17.02 15.86 -1.70
CA LEU A 376 16.52 16.17 -0.37
C LEU A 376 17.37 15.49 0.69
N PHE A 377 17.74 16.24 1.72
CA PHE A 377 18.52 15.73 2.85
C PHE A 377 18.30 16.61 4.08
N PRO A 378 18.41 16.06 5.30
CA PRO A 378 18.47 16.86 6.52
C PRO A 378 19.58 17.91 6.42
N ALA A 379 19.36 19.12 6.95
CA ALA A 379 20.29 20.22 6.72
C ALA A 379 21.74 19.88 7.13
N SER A 380 22.66 19.97 6.18
CA SER A 380 24.10 19.75 6.34
C SER A 380 24.85 20.74 5.47
N SER A 381 25.66 21.57 6.11
CA SER A 381 26.51 22.57 5.43
C SER A 381 27.55 21.94 4.51
N GLU A 382 28.06 20.75 4.85
CA GLU A 382 29.02 20.02 4.02
C GLU A 382 28.37 19.56 2.73
N LEU A 383 27.23 18.84 2.83
CA LEU A 383 26.53 18.32 1.67
C LEU A 383 25.94 19.43 0.80
N GLU A 384 25.45 20.52 1.40
CA GLU A 384 25.05 21.73 0.69
C GLU A 384 26.16 22.27 -0.21
N THR A 385 27.38 22.40 0.32
CA THR A 385 28.53 22.94 -0.42
C THR A 385 28.91 22.01 -1.57
N LEU A 386 28.97 20.71 -1.31
CA LEU A 386 29.29 19.69 -2.31
C LEU A 386 28.25 19.66 -3.44
N VAL A 387 26.96 19.74 -3.10
CA VAL A 387 25.85 19.78 -4.05
C VAL A 387 25.90 21.05 -4.91
N LEU A 388 26.17 22.21 -4.31
CA LEU A 388 26.25 23.48 -5.04
C LEU A 388 27.43 23.57 -6.02
N ASP A 389 28.51 22.83 -5.79
CA ASP A 389 29.67 22.83 -6.69
C ASP A 389 29.41 22.05 -8.00
N LEU A 390 28.40 21.16 -8.01
CA LEU A 390 28.01 20.42 -9.20
C LEU A 390 27.37 21.34 -10.25
N LYS A 391 27.98 21.35 -11.45
CA LYS A 391 27.56 22.18 -12.58
C LYS A 391 27.05 21.30 -13.72
N ALA A 392 25.86 21.61 -14.20
CA ALA A 392 25.29 21.02 -15.41
C ALA A 392 25.21 22.07 -16.52
N LYS A 393 25.28 21.61 -17.77
CA LYS A 393 25.04 22.43 -18.96
C LYS A 393 24.25 21.63 -19.98
N TYR A 394 23.45 22.32 -20.77
CA TYR A 394 22.83 21.75 -21.96
C TYR A 394 22.83 22.76 -23.10
N ILE A 395 22.62 22.28 -24.32
CA ILE A 395 22.52 23.09 -25.52
C ILE A 395 21.05 23.30 -25.85
N LYS A 396 20.66 24.52 -26.20
CA LYS A 396 19.38 24.86 -26.81
C LYS A 396 19.65 25.39 -28.21
N GLY A 397 18.89 24.95 -29.20
CA GLY A 397 19.09 25.39 -30.57
C GLY A 397 17.85 25.23 -31.44
N ASN A 398 17.99 25.68 -32.68
CA ASN A 398 17.03 25.45 -33.75
C ASN A 398 17.77 24.81 -34.93
N THR A 399 17.23 23.74 -35.51
CA THR A 399 17.88 23.01 -36.61
C THR A 399 16.85 22.40 -37.56
N SER A 400 17.23 22.12 -38.79
CA SER A 400 16.49 21.15 -39.59
C SER A 400 16.81 19.72 -39.11
N LEU A 401 15.83 18.81 -39.18
CA LEU A 401 16.03 17.43 -38.74
C LEU A 401 16.98 16.67 -39.68
N VAL A 402 17.03 17.04 -40.96
CA VAL A 402 17.99 16.49 -41.93
C VAL A 402 19.44 16.89 -41.65
N GLU A 403 19.71 18.15 -41.27
CA GLU A 403 21.06 18.58 -40.86
C GLU A 403 21.49 17.86 -39.59
N LEU A 404 20.56 17.69 -38.64
CA LEU A 404 20.80 16.94 -37.42
C LEU A 404 21.14 15.47 -37.74
N TYR A 405 20.36 14.82 -38.61
CA TYR A 405 20.60 13.46 -39.07
C TYR A 405 21.97 13.30 -39.76
N ASP A 406 22.32 14.21 -40.66
CA ASP A 406 23.60 14.19 -41.38
C ASP A 406 24.78 14.42 -40.40
N SER A 407 24.64 15.32 -39.43
CA SER A 407 25.69 15.64 -38.44
C SER A 407 25.97 14.48 -37.47
N LEU A 408 24.94 13.74 -37.08
CA LEU A 408 25.03 12.71 -36.04
C LEU A 408 25.57 11.38 -36.55
N SER A 409 25.44 11.12 -37.85
CA SER A 409 26.03 9.94 -38.51
C SER A 409 27.58 9.86 -38.44
N ARG A 410 28.23 10.86 -37.80
CA ARG A 410 29.68 11.02 -37.72
C ARG A 410 30.22 11.11 -36.28
N SER A 411 29.37 11.06 -35.25
CA SER A 411 29.79 11.28 -33.85
C SER A 411 29.15 10.29 -32.87
N GLY A 412 29.80 10.11 -31.70
CA GLY A 412 29.40 9.18 -30.64
C GLY A 412 28.06 9.49 -29.95
N GLU A 413 27.80 8.86 -28.80
CA GLU A 413 26.51 8.95 -28.10
C GLU A 413 26.10 10.40 -27.80
N ARG A 414 24.96 10.81 -28.36
CA ARG A 414 24.33 12.10 -28.10
C ARG A 414 22.91 11.91 -27.59
N TYR A 415 22.50 12.78 -26.69
CA TYR A 415 21.14 12.87 -26.18
C TYR A 415 20.53 14.19 -26.62
N ALA A 416 19.48 14.15 -27.44
CA ALA A 416 18.76 15.34 -27.90
C ALA A 416 17.25 15.07 -27.95
N VAL A 417 16.43 16.09 -27.69
CA VAL A 417 14.97 15.98 -27.71
C VAL A 417 14.34 17.26 -28.24
N SER A 418 13.29 17.11 -29.05
CA SER A 418 12.48 18.21 -29.56
C SER A 418 11.69 18.89 -28.45
N THR A 419 11.59 20.22 -28.53
CA THR A 419 10.88 21.07 -27.56
C THR A 419 9.78 21.91 -28.18
N ASP A 420 9.60 21.84 -29.51
CA ASP A 420 8.55 22.59 -30.20
C ASP A 420 7.15 22.28 -29.65
N PRO A 421 6.27 23.30 -29.56
CA PRO A 421 4.85 23.06 -29.33
C PRO A 421 4.27 22.37 -30.57
N GLY A 422 3.55 21.25 -30.38
CA GLY A 422 3.03 20.45 -31.49
C GLY A 422 2.95 18.96 -31.16
N GLU A 423 2.21 18.20 -31.97
CA GLU A 423 1.94 16.78 -31.73
C GLU A 423 3.12 15.88 -32.11
N ASP A 424 3.83 16.25 -33.17
CA ASP A 424 4.99 15.50 -33.65
C ASP A 424 6.22 15.78 -32.79
N LYS A 425 6.82 14.73 -32.23
CA LYS A 425 8.00 14.80 -31.35
C LYS A 425 9.12 13.89 -31.84
N TRP A 426 10.35 14.21 -31.47
CA TRP A 426 11.50 13.34 -31.71
C TRP A 426 12.51 13.38 -30.56
N CYS A 427 13.27 12.30 -30.42
CA CYS A 427 14.44 12.26 -29.55
C CYS A 427 15.54 11.37 -30.12
N ILE A 428 16.75 11.56 -29.60
CA ILE A 428 17.95 10.83 -29.99
C ILE A 428 18.60 10.28 -28.74
N ALA A 429 18.72 8.96 -28.65
CA ALA A 429 19.35 8.27 -27.55
C ALA A 429 20.02 6.99 -28.08
N ARG A 430 21.19 6.62 -27.55
CA ARG A 430 21.96 5.43 -27.97
C ARG A 430 22.09 5.28 -29.49
N GLY A 431 22.39 6.39 -30.19
CA GLY A 431 22.58 6.39 -31.64
C GLY A 431 21.32 6.08 -32.47
N THR A 432 20.12 6.20 -31.89
CA THR A 432 18.84 6.00 -32.59
C THR A 432 18.01 7.28 -32.53
N LEU A 433 17.57 7.76 -33.69
CA LEU A 433 16.55 8.81 -33.81
C LEU A 433 15.16 8.17 -33.75
N THR A 434 14.38 8.53 -32.75
CA THR A 434 13.00 8.05 -32.56
C THR A 434 12.04 9.20 -32.84
N LEU A 435 11.14 9.00 -33.78
CA LEU A 435 10.07 9.93 -34.14
C LEU A 435 8.75 9.40 -33.57
N SER A 436 7.94 10.27 -33.01
CA SER A 436 6.55 10.00 -32.62
C SER A 436 5.69 11.02 -33.35
N ILE A 437 4.90 10.55 -34.30
CA ILE A 437 4.28 11.39 -35.32
C ILE A 437 2.82 10.99 -35.60
N GLY A 438 2.00 11.97 -35.96
CA GLY A 438 0.61 11.73 -36.37
C GLY A 438 0.49 10.92 -37.68
N LYS A 439 -0.70 10.38 -37.94
CA LYS A 439 -1.01 9.59 -39.13
C LYS A 439 -0.65 10.30 -40.44
N ASP A 440 -1.06 11.55 -40.60
CA ASP A 440 -0.82 12.31 -41.83
C ASP A 440 0.67 12.53 -42.09
N THR A 441 1.44 12.84 -41.04
CA THR A 441 2.89 12.96 -41.12
C THR A 441 3.53 11.62 -41.46
N TYR A 442 3.08 10.53 -40.84
CA TYR A 442 3.57 9.17 -41.10
C TYR A 442 3.36 8.74 -42.56
N GLU A 443 2.16 8.92 -43.09
CA GLU A 443 1.81 8.57 -44.47
C GLU A 443 2.64 9.38 -45.49
N ARG A 444 2.93 10.65 -45.19
CA ARG A 444 3.79 11.51 -46.02
C ARG A 444 5.26 11.10 -46.00
N LEU A 445 5.77 10.70 -44.83
CA LEU A 445 7.17 10.30 -44.69
C LEU A 445 7.48 8.97 -45.40
N GLY A 446 6.49 8.07 -45.52
CA GLY A 446 6.67 6.77 -46.19
C GLY A 446 7.75 5.88 -45.56
N LEU A 447 8.00 6.09 -44.26
CA LEU A 447 8.96 5.33 -43.45
C LEU A 447 8.23 4.19 -42.73
N VAL A 448 8.99 3.13 -42.40
CA VAL A 448 8.44 2.01 -41.62
C VAL A 448 8.33 2.43 -40.17
N GLY A 449 7.12 2.42 -39.61
CA GLY A 449 6.85 2.74 -38.22
C GLY A 449 5.79 1.83 -37.63
N THR A 450 5.75 1.79 -36.30
CA THR A 450 4.80 0.99 -35.53
C THR A 450 3.71 1.91 -35.01
N LYS A 451 2.45 1.56 -35.27
CA LYS A 451 1.30 2.28 -34.72
C LYS A 451 1.25 2.13 -33.19
N LEU A 452 1.02 3.22 -32.47
CA LEU A 452 0.79 3.20 -31.03
C LEU A 452 -0.55 2.52 -30.71
N PRO A 453 -0.61 1.59 -29.75
CA PRO A 453 -1.82 0.85 -29.43
C PRO A 453 -2.83 1.61 -28.54
N PHE A 454 -2.58 2.88 -28.21
CA PHE A 454 -3.36 3.64 -27.23
C PHE A 454 -4.64 4.23 -27.84
N LYS A 455 -5.77 4.00 -27.17
CA LYS A 455 -7.07 4.59 -27.52
C LYS A 455 -7.22 5.94 -26.83
N GLY A 456 -7.66 6.98 -27.55
CA GLY A 456 -8.01 8.29 -26.96
C GLY A 456 -6.92 9.37 -26.99
N ALA A 457 -5.87 9.22 -27.81
CA ALA A 457 -4.95 10.32 -28.08
C ALA A 457 -5.71 11.48 -28.79
N PRO A 458 -5.47 12.77 -28.41
CA PRO A 458 -6.17 13.92 -29.00
C PRO A 458 -6.08 14.00 -30.53
N ALA A 459 -5.00 13.44 -31.10
CA ALA A 459 -4.61 13.51 -32.50
C ALA A 459 -5.09 12.32 -33.38
N GLY A 460 -5.80 11.35 -32.82
CA GLY A 460 -6.08 10.09 -33.52
C GLY A 460 -4.89 9.12 -33.53
N GLU A 461 -4.56 8.52 -34.67
CA GLU A 461 -3.56 7.44 -34.77
C GLU A 461 -2.12 7.99 -34.82
N ILE A 462 -1.29 7.63 -33.82
CA ILE A 462 0.14 8.03 -33.76
C ILE A 462 1.03 6.84 -34.13
N HIS A 463 2.13 7.11 -34.82
CA HIS A 463 3.12 6.14 -35.25
C HIS A 463 4.51 6.47 -34.70
N VAL A 464 5.26 5.43 -34.35
CA VAL A 464 6.65 5.56 -33.90
C VAL A 464 7.60 5.00 -34.95
N VAL A 465 8.51 5.84 -35.42
CA VAL A 465 9.53 5.48 -36.42
C VAL A 465 10.89 5.54 -35.75
N ARG A 466 11.66 4.45 -35.84
CA ARG A 466 13.02 4.36 -35.29
C ARG A 466 14.04 4.30 -36.41
N ILE A 467 15.00 5.20 -36.37
CA ILE A 467 16.04 5.36 -37.38
C ILE A 467 17.40 5.21 -36.68
N PRO A 468 18.08 4.06 -36.83
CA PRO A 468 19.47 3.92 -36.42
C PRO A 468 20.36 4.93 -37.17
N LEU A 469 21.20 5.67 -36.45
CA LEU A 469 22.07 6.70 -37.02
C LEU A 469 23.45 6.17 -37.44
N ASN A 470 23.90 5.05 -36.84
CA ASN A 470 25.24 4.46 -37.03
C ASN A 470 25.21 2.97 -37.43
N SER A 471 24.26 2.54 -38.26
CA SER A 471 24.18 1.13 -38.67
C SER A 471 25.19 0.80 -39.77
N ALA A 472 26.26 0.05 -39.42
CA ALA A 472 27.28 -0.41 -40.37
C ALA A 472 26.74 -1.31 -41.49
N SER A 473 25.52 -1.84 -41.34
CA SER A 473 24.85 -2.74 -42.29
C SER A 473 23.80 -2.06 -43.18
N GLU A 474 23.64 -0.73 -43.10
CA GLU A 474 22.63 -0.01 -43.88
C GLU A 474 23.06 0.21 -45.34
N SER A 475 22.18 -0.10 -46.29
CA SER A 475 22.42 0.15 -47.72
C SER A 475 22.36 1.64 -48.04
N VAL A 476 23.19 2.08 -49.00
CA VAL A 476 23.23 3.47 -49.48
C VAL A 476 21.85 3.97 -49.92
N GLY A 477 21.04 3.10 -50.53
CA GLY A 477 19.67 3.42 -50.95
C GLY A 477 18.71 3.66 -49.78
N MET A 478 18.81 2.88 -48.69
CA MET A 478 17.96 3.07 -47.51
C MET A 478 18.29 4.40 -46.80
N ARG A 479 19.59 4.72 -46.69
CA ARG A 479 20.06 5.99 -46.12
C ARG A 479 19.58 7.18 -46.95
N ALA A 480 19.66 7.10 -48.29
CA ALA A 480 19.15 8.13 -49.19
C ALA A 480 17.64 8.34 -49.04
N LYS A 481 16.86 7.24 -48.97
CA LYS A 481 15.40 7.29 -48.77
C LYS A 481 15.02 7.97 -47.45
N ARG A 482 15.68 7.61 -46.35
CA ARG A 482 15.43 8.22 -45.02
C ARG A 482 15.76 9.70 -45.01
N ARG A 483 16.90 10.07 -45.59
CA ARG A 483 17.32 11.47 -45.71
C ARG A 483 16.33 12.29 -46.53
N GLU A 484 15.84 11.76 -47.65
CA GLU A 484 14.83 12.42 -48.49
C GLU A 484 13.50 12.61 -47.76
N ALA A 485 13.05 11.61 -46.99
CA ALA A 485 11.84 11.72 -46.17
C ALA A 485 11.97 12.84 -45.12
N LEU A 486 13.08 12.88 -44.36
CA LEU A 486 13.35 13.93 -43.37
C LEU A 486 13.42 15.33 -44.02
N LEU A 487 14.10 15.45 -45.17
CA LEU A 487 14.16 16.70 -45.94
C LEU A 487 12.77 17.13 -46.44
N GLY A 488 11.93 16.18 -46.86
CA GLY A 488 10.53 16.44 -47.21
C GLY A 488 9.75 17.03 -46.05
N TRP A 489 9.97 16.52 -44.84
CA TRP A 489 9.32 16.99 -43.63
C TRP A 489 9.76 18.40 -43.23
N ASP A 490 11.07 18.67 -43.25
CA ASP A 490 11.60 20.01 -42.97
C ASP A 490 11.06 21.04 -43.99
N ARG A 491 10.98 20.69 -45.28
CA ARG A 491 10.37 21.56 -46.31
C ARG A 491 8.90 21.82 -46.04
N TRP A 492 8.15 20.81 -45.60
CA TRP A 492 6.74 20.97 -45.26
C TRP A 492 6.56 21.90 -44.05
N ARG A 493 7.33 21.71 -42.97
CA ARG A 493 7.31 22.60 -41.80
C ARG A 493 7.58 24.06 -42.16
N LEU A 494 8.56 24.31 -43.03
CA LEU A 494 8.85 25.64 -43.54
C LEU A 494 7.66 26.23 -44.31
N LYS A 495 6.99 25.43 -45.13
CA LYS A 495 5.80 25.86 -45.90
C LYS A 495 4.61 26.20 -44.99
N GLU A 496 4.40 25.45 -43.92
CA GLU A 496 3.35 25.71 -42.92
C GLU A 496 3.72 26.83 -41.94
N GLY A 497 4.88 27.47 -42.09
CA GLY A 497 5.34 28.55 -41.20
C GLY A 497 5.81 28.08 -39.82
N LEU A 498 6.02 26.78 -39.62
CA LEU A 498 6.47 26.18 -38.35
C LEU A 498 7.98 26.32 -38.12
N GLY A 499 8.76 26.63 -39.18
CA GLY A 499 10.21 26.81 -39.09
C GLY A 499 10.98 25.50 -38.82
N GLY A 500 12.22 25.65 -38.36
CA GLY A 500 13.05 24.54 -37.89
C GLY A 500 12.56 23.94 -36.57
N TRP A 501 13.24 22.91 -36.09
CA TRP A 501 12.96 22.25 -34.82
C TRP A 501 13.72 22.90 -33.68
N ALA A 502 13.00 23.47 -32.72
CA ALA A 502 13.54 23.84 -31.42
C ALA A 502 13.88 22.58 -30.61
N TYR A 503 15.13 22.44 -30.17
CA TYR A 503 15.57 21.27 -29.42
C TYR A 503 16.47 21.62 -28.25
N VAL A 504 16.61 20.66 -27.34
CA VAL A 504 17.65 20.65 -26.30
C VAL A 504 18.52 19.41 -26.42
N ALA A 505 19.80 19.53 -26.10
CA ALA A 505 20.76 18.43 -26.19
C ALA A 505 21.83 18.47 -25.09
N CYS A 506 22.37 17.30 -24.73
CA CYS A 506 23.53 17.19 -23.86
C CYS A 506 24.80 17.62 -24.61
N PRO A 507 25.74 18.33 -23.95
CA PRO A 507 26.93 18.87 -24.60
C PRO A 507 27.97 17.79 -24.89
N VAL A 508 27.88 17.14 -26.07
CA VAL A 508 28.88 16.15 -26.54
C VAL A 508 29.25 16.45 -28.01
N GLY A 509 30.42 17.06 -28.24
CA GLY A 509 31.01 17.32 -29.57
C GLY A 509 30.41 18.51 -30.35
N PRO A 510 30.96 18.87 -31.53
CA PRO A 510 30.79 20.21 -32.10
C PRO A 510 29.33 20.51 -32.42
N THR A 511 28.93 21.71 -32.01
CA THR A 511 27.61 22.32 -32.08
C THR A 511 27.28 22.81 -33.48
N ALA A 512 25.99 22.76 -33.85
CA ALA A 512 25.49 23.45 -35.05
C ALA A 512 25.70 24.97 -34.94
N SER A 513 25.65 25.67 -36.08
CA SER A 513 25.98 27.10 -36.19
C SER A 513 25.07 28.04 -35.39
N ASP A 514 23.86 27.60 -35.02
CA ASP A 514 22.88 28.39 -34.26
C ASP A 514 22.45 27.65 -32.98
N THR A 515 23.35 27.62 -32.00
CA THR A 515 23.13 26.95 -30.71
C THR A 515 23.62 27.81 -29.55
N ALA A 516 22.86 27.82 -28.46
CA ALA A 516 23.20 28.47 -27.21
C ALA A 516 23.47 27.42 -26.13
N THR A 517 24.56 27.59 -25.37
CA THR A 517 24.81 26.78 -24.17
C THR A 517 24.11 27.42 -22.98
N VAL A 518 23.36 26.63 -22.22
CA VAL A 518 22.64 27.03 -21.02
C VAL A 518 23.28 26.37 -19.81
N ASP A 519 23.74 27.18 -18.85
CA ASP A 519 24.20 26.71 -17.56
C ASP A 519 23.01 26.37 -16.65
N VAL A 520 23.01 25.18 -16.05
CA VAL A 520 22.03 24.75 -15.07
C VAL A 520 22.66 24.82 -13.68
N LYS A 521 22.12 25.68 -12.84
CA LYS A 521 22.54 25.86 -11.45
C LYS A 521 21.52 25.23 -10.51
N ALA A 522 22.00 24.71 -9.38
CA ALA A 522 21.13 24.26 -8.31
C ALA A 522 20.43 25.46 -7.66
N THR A 523 19.12 25.35 -7.43
CA THR A 523 18.38 26.22 -6.52
C THR A 523 18.23 25.52 -5.17
N LEU A 524 18.57 26.20 -4.08
CA LEU A 524 18.38 25.67 -2.73
C LEU A 524 17.14 26.25 -2.07
N ARG A 525 16.33 25.39 -1.46
CA ARG A 525 15.27 25.75 -0.53
C ARG A 525 15.55 25.07 0.81
N LYS A 526 15.45 25.84 1.89
CA LYS A 526 15.59 25.35 3.26
C LYS A 526 14.27 25.46 3.99
N SER A 527 13.94 24.43 4.76
CA SER A 527 12.86 24.45 5.74
C SER A 527 13.47 24.32 7.14
N THR A 528 12.91 25.04 8.12
CA THR A 528 13.41 25.07 9.49
C THR A 528 12.75 24.04 10.40
N SER A 529 11.52 23.64 10.08
CA SER A 529 10.66 22.84 10.97
C SER A 529 9.80 21.86 10.18
N THR A 530 10.43 20.92 9.47
CA THR A 530 9.72 19.88 8.72
C THR A 530 9.67 18.59 9.53
N LEU A 531 8.54 17.87 9.50
CA LEU A 531 8.44 16.51 10.04
C LEU A 531 9.24 15.56 9.13
N ILE A 532 10.42 15.14 9.60
CA ILE A 532 11.39 14.33 8.86
C ILE A 532 11.30 12.86 9.32
N PRO A 533 11.07 11.88 8.43
CA PRO A 533 11.04 10.46 8.78
C PRO A 533 12.39 9.99 9.35
N LEU A 534 12.34 9.15 10.39
CA LEU A 534 13.55 8.44 10.84
C LEU A 534 14.00 7.52 9.70
N SER A 535 15.26 7.63 9.30
CA SER A 535 15.87 7.06 8.09
C SER A 535 16.02 5.52 8.14
N VAL A 536 14.96 4.79 8.46
CA VAL A 536 14.95 3.34 8.57
C VAL A 536 14.25 2.76 7.36
N LEU A 537 15.01 2.14 6.46
CA LEU A 537 14.43 1.36 5.35
C LEU A 537 14.14 -0.07 5.83
N PRO A 538 12.86 -0.47 5.99
CA PRO A 538 12.51 -1.82 6.40
C PRO A 538 12.85 -2.84 5.30
N ALA A 539 13.27 -4.03 5.72
CA ALA A 539 13.44 -5.14 4.78
C ALA A 539 12.08 -5.49 4.17
N ARG A 540 12.07 -5.85 2.88
CA ARG A 540 10.86 -6.28 2.19
C ARG A 540 10.46 -7.67 2.72
N PRO A 541 9.24 -7.85 3.24
CA PRO A 541 8.75 -9.14 3.70
C PRO A 541 8.70 -10.18 2.58
N ALA A 542 8.73 -11.46 2.95
CA ALA A 542 8.53 -12.55 2.01
C ALA A 542 7.13 -12.46 1.38
N THR A 543 6.99 -12.86 0.11
CA THR A 543 5.71 -12.77 -0.62
C THR A 543 4.59 -13.62 -0.01
N THR A 544 4.92 -14.53 0.92
CA THR A 544 3.96 -15.38 1.65
C THR A 544 3.37 -14.72 2.90
N ALA A 545 3.84 -13.53 3.29
CA ALA A 545 3.36 -12.78 4.45
C ALA A 545 2.61 -11.52 3.98
N GLU A 546 1.37 -11.70 3.51
CA GLU A 546 0.59 -10.67 2.80
C GLU A 546 0.34 -9.41 3.63
N ASP A 547 -0.10 -9.54 4.89
CA ASP A 547 -0.32 -8.41 5.78
C ASP A 547 0.94 -7.58 6.02
N GLU A 548 2.09 -8.24 6.17
CA GLU A 548 3.38 -7.57 6.35
C GLU A 548 3.80 -6.86 5.07
N LEU A 549 3.57 -7.49 3.91
CA LEU A 549 3.86 -6.91 2.60
C LEU A 549 2.97 -5.69 2.32
N GLU A 550 1.69 -5.73 2.70
CA GLU A 550 0.79 -4.58 2.61
C GLU A 550 1.22 -3.43 3.51
N ASP A 551 1.56 -3.71 4.77
CA ASP A 551 2.08 -2.71 5.71
C ASP A 551 3.39 -2.10 5.19
N TRP A 552 4.29 -2.94 4.64
CA TRP A 552 5.53 -2.49 4.01
C TRP A 552 5.26 -1.62 2.79
N ASN A 553 4.34 -2.03 1.91
CA ASN A 553 3.95 -1.24 0.73
C ASN A 553 3.34 0.11 1.13
N ALA A 554 2.50 0.14 2.16
CA ALA A 554 1.89 1.37 2.68
C ALA A 554 2.94 2.31 3.27
N TYR A 555 3.89 1.78 4.05
CA TYR A 555 5.02 2.55 4.58
C TYR A 555 5.88 3.13 3.45
N MET A 556 6.31 2.30 2.50
CA MET A 556 7.15 2.74 1.38
C MET A 556 6.41 3.76 0.49
N SER A 557 5.12 3.58 0.26
CA SER A 557 4.30 4.55 -0.47
C SER A 557 4.22 5.89 0.27
N GLY A 558 3.96 5.87 1.59
CA GLY A 558 3.95 7.07 2.42
C GLY A 558 5.31 7.77 2.48
N LEU A 559 6.42 7.02 2.45
CA LEU A 559 7.78 7.55 2.35
C LEU A 559 8.00 8.30 1.04
N PHE A 560 7.65 7.71 -0.11
CA PHE A 560 7.84 8.38 -1.40
C PHE A 560 6.82 9.51 -1.64
N GLU A 561 5.62 9.42 -1.07
CA GLU A 561 4.66 10.54 -1.02
C GLU A 561 5.23 11.71 -0.22
N TRP A 562 5.83 11.43 0.96
CA TRP A 562 6.53 12.43 1.75
C TRP A 562 7.67 13.09 0.99
N VAL A 563 8.53 12.29 0.31
CA VAL A 563 9.61 12.80 -0.55
C VAL A 563 9.05 13.72 -1.64
N GLY A 564 7.98 13.31 -2.32
CA GLY A 564 7.32 14.11 -3.34
C GLY A 564 6.80 15.45 -2.80
N MET A 565 6.09 15.44 -1.68
CA MET A 565 5.62 16.68 -1.03
C MET A 565 6.75 17.56 -0.54
N ALA A 566 7.86 16.98 -0.06
CA ALA A 566 9.05 17.72 0.34
C ALA A 566 9.73 18.38 -0.86
N CYS A 567 9.77 17.73 -2.03
CA CYS A 567 10.21 18.33 -3.29
C CYS A 567 9.29 19.47 -3.74
N LEU A 568 7.97 19.34 -3.53
CA LEU A 568 7.01 20.41 -3.82
C LEU A 568 7.10 21.57 -2.82
N GLY A 569 7.54 21.30 -1.58
CA GLY A 569 7.57 22.26 -0.48
C GLY A 569 6.19 22.46 0.12
N ALA A 570 5.45 21.37 0.24
CA ALA A 570 4.12 21.38 0.81
C ALA A 570 4.17 21.90 2.25
N GLN A 571 3.34 22.90 2.54
CA GLN A 571 3.18 23.46 3.89
C GLN A 571 2.75 22.39 4.91
N ARG A 572 2.03 21.37 4.45
CA ARG A 572 1.58 20.20 5.23
C ARG A 572 2.69 19.41 5.93
N LEU A 573 3.93 19.59 5.52
CA LEU A 573 5.08 18.95 6.14
C LEU A 573 5.67 19.77 7.29
N ASP A 574 5.26 21.02 7.45
CA ASP A 574 5.70 21.88 8.53
C ASP A 574 5.12 21.38 9.85
N ALA A 575 5.99 21.13 10.84
CA ALA A 575 5.61 20.68 12.16
C ALA A 575 4.76 21.71 12.93
N SER A 576 4.74 22.96 12.46
CA SER A 576 3.92 24.04 13.00
C SER A 576 2.62 24.27 12.22
N ASP A 577 2.37 23.52 11.14
CA ASP A 577 1.14 23.63 10.35
C ASP A 577 -0.05 23.08 11.16
N GLY A 578 -0.74 23.97 11.87
CA GLY A 578 -1.94 23.69 12.65
C GLY A 578 -3.18 23.59 11.78
N VAL A 579 -3.10 22.88 10.65
CA VAL A 579 -4.26 22.70 9.76
C VAL A 579 -5.38 22.06 10.56
N ASP A 580 -6.58 22.62 10.39
CA ASP A 580 -7.80 22.06 10.95
C ASP A 580 -7.89 20.56 10.56
N PRO A 581 -7.91 19.64 11.54
CA PRO A 581 -7.95 18.20 11.29
C PRO A 581 -9.20 17.77 10.49
N PHE A 582 -10.20 18.63 10.33
CA PHE A 582 -11.40 18.40 9.53
C PHE A 582 -11.26 18.75 8.03
N VAL A 583 -10.16 19.38 7.59
CA VAL A 583 -10.02 19.89 6.20
C VAL A 583 -9.06 19.06 5.33
N ALA A 584 -8.08 18.34 5.91
CA ALA A 584 -7.33 17.27 5.22
C ALA A 584 -6.30 16.58 6.16
N VAL A 585 -6.34 15.24 6.23
CA VAL A 585 -5.45 14.42 7.07
C VAL A 585 -4.29 13.88 6.21
N TYR A 586 -3.21 14.65 6.07
CA TYR A 586 -1.92 14.05 5.69
C TYR A 586 -1.14 13.73 6.96
N SER A 587 -0.70 12.48 7.11
CA SER A 587 0.16 12.05 8.21
C SER A 587 1.51 11.62 7.65
N PRO A 588 2.63 12.27 8.03
CA PRO A 588 3.95 11.84 7.59
C PRO A 588 4.26 10.42 8.08
N PRO A 589 5.08 9.65 7.34
CA PRO A 589 5.39 8.28 7.71
C PRO A 589 6.09 8.26 9.08
N GLY A 590 5.50 7.50 10.01
CA GLY A 590 6.01 7.36 11.36
C GLY A 590 7.10 6.28 11.44
N PRO A 591 8.08 6.43 12.33
CA PRO A 591 8.35 7.59 13.18
C PRO A 591 8.98 8.77 12.41
N SER A 592 8.59 10.01 12.75
CA SER A 592 9.12 11.27 12.18
C SER A 592 9.48 12.25 13.30
N THR A 593 10.48 13.10 13.08
CA THR A 593 10.91 14.15 14.02
C THR A 593 10.96 15.51 13.34
N PRO A 594 10.48 16.60 13.99
CA PRO A 594 10.68 17.95 13.48
C PRO A 594 12.18 18.25 13.31
N GLY A 595 12.57 18.79 12.17
CA GLY A 595 13.95 19.19 11.92
C GLY A 595 14.13 20.01 10.64
N PRO A 596 15.33 20.58 10.43
CA PRO A 596 15.62 21.35 9.24
C PRO A 596 15.88 20.45 8.03
N LEU A 597 15.27 20.79 6.90
CA LEU A 597 15.39 20.04 5.64
C LEU A 597 15.96 20.94 4.55
N THR A 598 16.90 20.40 3.77
CA THR A 598 17.46 21.07 2.60
C THR A 598 16.99 20.37 1.33
N HIS A 599 16.58 21.19 0.36
CA HIS A 599 16.15 20.77 -0.96
C HIS A 599 16.99 21.49 -2.02
N ALA A 600 17.73 20.72 -2.82
CA ALA A 600 18.43 21.22 -4.00
C ALA A 600 17.69 20.77 -5.26
N ARG A 601 17.48 21.69 -6.21
CA ARG A 601 16.83 21.40 -7.49
C ARG A 601 17.66 21.92 -8.66
N TRP A 602 17.80 21.10 -9.69
CA TRP A 602 18.26 21.51 -11.02
C TRP A 602 17.11 21.36 -12.01
N THR A 603 16.92 22.37 -12.88
CA THR A 603 15.88 22.35 -13.92
C THR A 603 16.49 22.71 -15.27
N GLY A 604 16.28 21.85 -16.26
CA GLY A 604 16.94 21.89 -17.56
C GLY A 604 17.29 20.47 -18.01
N LEU A 605 17.76 20.29 -19.24
CA LEU A 605 18.19 18.95 -19.66
C LEU A 605 19.47 18.58 -18.88
N LEU A 606 19.44 17.47 -18.14
CA LEU A 606 20.55 16.96 -17.36
C LEU A 606 21.10 15.69 -18.02
N SER A 607 22.42 15.66 -18.23
CA SER A 607 23.05 14.50 -18.86
C SER A 607 23.08 13.31 -17.90
N PRO A 608 23.03 12.06 -18.41
CA PRO A 608 23.21 10.87 -17.57
C PRO A 608 24.49 10.91 -16.73
N ALA A 609 25.58 11.42 -17.29
CA ALA A 609 26.85 11.58 -16.56
C ALA A 609 26.74 12.56 -15.38
N PHE A 610 26.01 13.66 -15.55
CA PHE A 610 25.76 14.61 -14.46
C PHE A 610 24.88 13.99 -13.37
N VAL A 611 23.77 13.35 -13.76
CA VAL A 611 22.86 12.68 -12.81
C VAL A 611 23.60 11.58 -12.05
N GLN A 612 24.47 10.81 -12.71
CA GLN A 612 25.31 9.81 -12.05
C GLN A 612 26.30 10.45 -11.07
N SER A 613 26.90 11.58 -11.42
CA SER A 613 27.81 12.32 -10.52
C SER A 613 27.10 12.77 -9.25
N VAL A 614 25.83 13.16 -9.33
CA VAL A 614 25.00 13.48 -8.15
C VAL A 614 24.76 12.22 -7.30
N ILE A 615 24.40 11.10 -7.92
CA ILE A 615 24.22 9.81 -7.21
C ILE A 615 25.51 9.41 -6.49
N ASP A 616 26.64 9.41 -7.19
CA ASP A 616 27.94 9.00 -6.65
C ASP A 616 28.40 9.91 -5.51
N LEU A 617 28.17 11.23 -5.63
CA LEU A 617 28.46 12.21 -4.58
C LEU A 617 27.63 11.92 -3.32
N THR A 618 26.33 11.68 -3.46
CA THR A 618 25.44 11.42 -2.33
C THR A 618 25.74 10.08 -1.66
N VAL A 619 26.04 9.03 -2.44
CA VAL A 619 26.51 7.73 -1.95
C VAL A 619 27.82 7.88 -1.17
N SER A 620 28.77 8.68 -1.67
CA SER A 620 30.03 8.92 -0.96
C SER A 620 29.80 9.70 0.34
N SER A 621 28.92 10.69 0.31
CA SER A 621 28.63 11.57 1.45
C SER A 621 27.93 10.85 2.59
N ILE A 622 26.98 9.97 2.28
CA ILE A 622 26.23 9.19 3.28
C ILE A 622 27.10 8.09 3.94
N SER A 623 28.13 7.61 3.24
CA SER A 623 29.11 6.66 3.78
C SER A 623 30.13 7.31 4.72
N VAL A 624 30.35 8.63 4.65
CA VAL A 624 31.37 9.35 5.42
C VAL A 624 30.80 10.11 6.63
N THR A 625 29.58 10.64 6.53
CA THR A 625 29.06 11.64 7.49
C THR A 625 28.20 10.99 8.59
N VAL A 626 28.80 10.63 9.71
CA VAL A 626 28.09 10.11 10.90
C VAL A 626 27.83 11.25 11.89
N SER A 627 26.66 11.89 11.79
CA SER A 627 26.10 12.72 12.88
C SER A 627 24.63 13.09 12.60
N LYS A 628 23.69 12.36 13.20
CA LYS A 628 22.30 12.78 13.49
C LYS A 628 21.25 12.97 12.36
N SER A 629 21.35 12.32 11.20
CA SER A 629 20.21 11.72 10.44
C SER A 629 20.66 11.40 9.01
N PRO A 630 20.92 10.12 8.65
CA PRO A 630 21.64 9.83 7.43
C PRO A 630 20.70 9.36 6.33
N PHE A 631 19.89 10.26 5.75
CA PHE A 631 19.28 9.97 4.46
C PHE A 631 19.54 11.05 3.42
N VAL A 632 19.56 10.61 2.17
CA VAL A 632 19.50 11.47 0.99
C VAL A 632 18.48 10.87 0.04
N ALA A 633 17.50 11.66 -0.40
CA ALA A 633 16.55 11.27 -1.43
C ALA A 633 16.84 12.03 -2.72
N ILE A 634 16.84 11.34 -3.86
CA ILE A 634 17.09 11.87 -5.19
C ILE A 634 15.87 11.55 -6.04
N THR A 635 15.14 12.55 -6.51
CA THR A 635 13.99 12.38 -7.40
C THR A 635 14.30 13.00 -8.75
N ALA A 636 14.11 12.23 -9.82
CA ALA A 636 14.34 12.70 -11.19
C ALA A 636 13.04 12.63 -11.99
N HIS A 637 12.73 13.72 -12.68
CA HIS A 637 11.60 13.82 -13.59
C HIS A 637 12.10 13.83 -15.03
N ALA A 638 11.52 12.97 -15.86
CA ALA A 638 11.85 12.87 -17.26
C ALA A 638 11.32 14.07 -18.06
N TRP A 639 11.87 14.24 -19.26
CA TRP A 639 11.37 15.22 -20.21
C TRP A 639 10.00 14.75 -20.78
N PRO A 640 8.90 15.49 -20.54
CA PRO A 640 7.54 15.00 -20.81
C PRO A 640 7.29 14.72 -22.29
N SER A 641 7.88 15.51 -23.19
CA SER A 641 7.75 15.35 -24.63
C SER A 641 8.72 14.34 -25.27
N ALA A 642 9.57 13.64 -24.49
CA ALA A 642 10.49 12.66 -25.06
C ALA A 642 9.74 11.35 -25.43
N PRO A 643 9.85 10.88 -26.69
CA PRO A 643 9.32 9.57 -27.10
C PRO A 643 9.97 8.38 -26.40
N VAL A 644 11.17 8.54 -25.85
CA VAL A 644 11.90 7.51 -25.10
C VAL A 644 12.35 8.11 -23.78
N THR A 645 11.92 7.53 -22.66
CA THR A 645 12.27 8.00 -21.29
C THR A 645 13.06 6.97 -20.49
N TYR A 646 13.04 5.71 -20.94
CA TYR A 646 13.76 4.60 -20.34
C TYR A 646 14.50 3.79 -21.41
N LEU A 647 15.75 3.44 -21.13
CA LEU A 647 16.61 2.61 -21.96
C LEU A 647 16.90 1.31 -21.21
N PRO A 648 16.43 0.15 -21.68
CA PRO A 648 16.71 -1.11 -21.00
C PRO A 648 18.22 -1.44 -21.00
N PRO A 649 18.73 -2.16 -19.99
CA PRO A 649 20.14 -2.53 -19.90
C PRO A 649 20.65 -3.43 -21.04
N SER A 650 19.77 -4.21 -21.68
CA SER A 650 20.07 -5.07 -22.83
C SER A 650 19.83 -4.36 -24.15
N GLU A 651 20.25 -4.94 -25.28
CA GLU A 651 19.92 -4.48 -26.66
C GLU A 651 18.42 -4.54 -27.00
N ARG A 652 17.55 -4.73 -26.00
CA ARG A 652 16.11 -4.67 -26.19
C ARG A 652 15.71 -3.26 -26.63
N GLU A 653 14.69 -3.19 -27.47
CA GLU A 653 14.16 -1.91 -27.87
C GLU A 653 13.61 -1.16 -26.66
N PRO A 654 13.84 0.16 -26.58
CA PRO A 654 13.19 0.99 -25.57
C PRO A 654 11.69 0.83 -25.68
N PRO A 655 10.96 0.80 -24.56
CA PRO A 655 9.52 0.71 -24.62
C PRO A 655 8.92 1.92 -25.34
N ILE A 656 7.71 1.72 -25.86
CA ILE A 656 7.03 2.73 -26.65
C ILE A 656 6.14 3.56 -25.71
N ARG A 657 6.27 4.89 -25.75
CA ARG A 657 5.51 5.84 -24.93
C ARG A 657 4.80 6.86 -25.81
N LEU A 658 3.63 7.33 -25.39
CA LEU A 658 2.98 8.50 -25.96
C LEU A 658 3.57 9.79 -25.35
N PRO A 659 4.26 10.66 -26.11
CA PRO A 659 4.71 11.95 -25.60
C PRO A 659 3.52 12.84 -25.27
N ARG A 660 3.48 13.40 -24.06
CA ARG A 660 2.42 14.31 -23.63
C ARG A 660 2.99 15.39 -22.74
N GLU A 661 2.38 16.58 -22.74
CA GLU A 661 2.83 17.68 -21.88
C GLU A 661 2.62 17.40 -20.39
N ASP A 662 1.59 16.60 -20.06
CA ASP A 662 1.23 16.13 -18.71
C ASP A 662 1.93 14.80 -18.32
N GLY A 663 2.82 14.28 -19.18
CA GLY A 663 3.46 12.99 -18.93
C GLY A 663 4.64 13.09 -17.96
N GLU A 664 4.49 12.55 -16.76
CA GLU A 664 5.49 12.63 -15.68
C GLU A 664 6.14 11.26 -15.36
N ASP A 665 7.08 10.80 -16.20
CA ASP A 665 7.89 9.64 -15.83
C ASP A 665 8.90 10.07 -14.76
N THR A 666 8.83 9.41 -13.60
CA THR A 666 9.60 9.81 -12.41
C THR A 666 10.23 8.58 -11.77
N TRP A 667 11.47 8.72 -11.32
CA TRP A 667 12.07 7.79 -10.37
C TRP A 667 12.58 8.53 -9.15
N SER A 668 12.55 7.86 -8.00
CA SER A 668 13.00 8.41 -6.72
C SER A 668 13.84 7.38 -5.98
N LEU A 669 15.10 7.72 -5.72
CA LEU A 669 16.07 6.92 -4.98
C LEU A 669 16.22 7.49 -3.57
N PHE A 670 15.94 6.68 -2.56
CA PHE A 670 16.15 7.01 -1.15
C PHE A 670 17.34 6.20 -0.62
N LEU A 671 18.37 6.89 -0.14
CA LEU A 671 19.56 6.29 0.48
C LEU A 671 19.49 6.52 1.98
N ALA A 672 19.76 5.47 2.77
CA ALA A 672 19.78 5.55 4.22
C ALA A 672 20.92 4.73 4.82
N SER A 673 21.64 5.28 5.81
CA SER A 673 22.66 4.53 6.55
C SER A 673 22.05 3.75 7.72
N LYS A 674 22.45 2.48 7.86
CA LYS A 674 22.13 1.66 9.04
C LYS A 674 23.23 1.82 10.08
N GLN A 675 22.91 2.38 11.25
CA GLN A 675 23.84 2.33 12.37
C GLN A 675 23.93 0.89 12.87
N GLY A 676 25.12 0.30 12.84
CA GLY A 676 25.38 -0.96 13.54
C GLY A 676 25.22 -0.75 15.04
N ASN A 677 24.60 -1.71 15.74
CA ASN A 677 24.63 -1.74 17.21
C ASN A 677 26.10 -1.72 17.65
N ARG A 678 26.50 -0.69 18.40
CA ARG A 678 27.75 -0.78 19.19
C ARG A 678 27.53 -1.89 20.22
N GLY A 679 27.99 -3.09 19.92
CA GLY A 679 28.14 -4.14 20.91
C GLY A 679 29.09 -3.70 22.02
N GLU A 680 28.90 -4.20 23.23
CA GLU A 680 29.69 -3.91 24.44
C GLU A 680 31.17 -4.38 24.39
N ALA A 681 31.75 -4.59 23.20
CA ALA A 681 33.16 -4.86 23.02
C ALA A 681 33.73 -3.85 22.02
N GLY A 682 34.77 -3.11 22.44
CA GLY A 682 35.37 -1.99 21.72
C GLY A 682 36.09 -2.39 20.42
N ASP A 683 35.33 -2.78 19.40
CA ASP A 683 35.84 -2.99 18.05
C ASP A 683 35.53 -1.73 17.20
N GLU A 684 36.57 -0.94 16.91
CA GLU A 684 36.47 0.37 16.26
C GLU A 684 36.21 0.32 14.74
N ARG A 685 35.68 -0.78 14.20
CA ARG A 685 35.37 -0.94 12.76
C ARG A 685 34.04 -1.65 12.50
N ALA A 686 32.92 -1.06 12.93
CA ALA A 686 31.63 -1.43 12.35
C ALA A 686 31.53 -0.81 10.94
N GLU A 687 31.55 -1.63 9.89
CA GLU A 687 31.30 -1.18 8.51
C GLU A 687 29.90 -0.55 8.40
N ILE A 688 29.82 0.64 7.82
CA ILE A 688 28.56 1.37 7.64
C ILE A 688 27.81 0.75 6.44
N GLU A 689 26.77 -0.03 6.70
CA GLU A 689 25.88 -0.56 5.66
C GLU A 689 24.93 0.56 5.18
N VAL A 690 25.04 0.96 3.90
CA VAL A 690 24.10 1.89 3.28
C VAL A 690 23.04 1.11 2.52
N ARG A 691 21.78 1.33 2.90
CA ARG A 691 20.60 0.77 2.23
C ARG A 691 19.99 1.76 1.27
N TRP A 692 19.32 1.24 0.25
CA TRP A 692 18.63 2.04 -0.74
C TRP A 692 17.24 1.50 -1.02
N ALA A 693 16.34 2.41 -1.36
CA ALA A 693 15.03 2.12 -1.92
C ALA A 693 14.83 2.95 -3.18
N LEU A 694 14.38 2.33 -4.26
CA LEU A 694 14.17 2.96 -5.55
C LEU A 694 12.70 2.77 -5.94
N ALA A 695 11.95 3.87 -5.99
CA ALA A 695 10.61 3.93 -6.55
C ALA A 695 10.67 4.39 -8.01
N GLU A 696 10.01 3.65 -8.88
CA GLU A 696 9.98 3.93 -10.32
C GLU A 696 8.53 4.00 -10.78
N SER A 697 8.11 5.16 -11.26
CA SER A 697 6.86 5.34 -11.99
C SER A 697 7.23 5.69 -13.44
N ILE A 698 7.54 4.64 -14.20
CA ILE A 698 7.99 4.73 -15.60
C ILE A 698 6.86 4.19 -16.47
N GLY A 699 6.23 5.04 -17.27
CA GLY A 699 5.24 4.61 -18.26
C GLY A 699 3.95 4.01 -17.68
N MET A 700 3.53 4.40 -16.47
CA MET A 700 2.36 3.83 -15.79
C MET A 700 1.12 4.74 -15.79
N TRP A 701 0.61 5.03 -16.98
CA TRP A 701 -0.76 4.62 -17.29
C TRP A 701 -0.59 3.32 -18.07
N ASP A 702 -1.06 2.20 -17.53
CA ASP A 702 -0.88 0.91 -18.19
C ASP A 702 -2.20 0.19 -18.39
N ALA A 703 -2.58 -0.03 -19.64
CA ALA A 703 -2.99 -1.35 -20.09
C ALA A 703 -2.17 -1.80 -21.33
N ARG A 704 -0.86 -1.97 -21.10
CA ARG A 704 0.29 -2.31 -21.98
C ARG A 704 0.99 -1.15 -22.73
N TRP A 705 1.24 -0.03 -22.04
CA TRP A 705 1.90 1.24 -22.40
C TRP A 705 0.99 2.47 -22.55
N GLY A 706 -0.27 2.40 -22.13
CA GLY A 706 -1.18 3.56 -22.08
C GLY A 706 -2.46 3.27 -21.34
#